data_AF-A0AAJ5NLH7-F1
#
_entry.id   AF-A0AAJ5NLH7-F1
#
_cell.length_a   1.000
_cell.length_b   1.000
_cell.length_c   1.000
_cell.angle_alpha   90.00
_cell.angle_beta   90.00
_cell.angle_gamma   90.00
#
_symmetry.space_group_name_H-M   'P 1'
#
loop_
_entity.id
_entity.type
_entity.pdbx_description
1 polymer ?
#
loop_
_entity_poly.entity_id
_entity_poly.type
_entity_poly.pdbx_seq_one_letter_code
_entity_poly.pdbx_strand_id
1 'polypeptide(L)'
;MKNKQNNGFIKNPFLYILIIVVLVTGFQYFFSGDTGGRSQQINYTELVKEIKENNVTEMSYQPNGSVVEISGTYKTPQESKEDTGILFFTPNVSKVERFTSIILPSDITISDLQKLASEHNTEISIKRESSSGMWITILTSIVPFVIVIFFFMSMMNQGGGGGARGAMNFGRNKARAANKEDIKVRFSDVAGAEEEKQELVEVVEFLKDRKRYTKLGARIPAGVLLEGPPGTGKTLLAKAVAGEAGVPFFSISGSDFVEMFVGVGASRVRSLFEDAKKAAPAIIFIDEIDAVGRQRGVGLGGGNDEREQTLNQLLIEMDGFEGNEGIIIIAATNRSDVLDPALLRAGRFDRKVLVGRPDVKGREAILRVHAKNKPLAKNVDLKLVAQQTPGFVGADLENVLNEAALVAARRNKKVIDADDIDEAEDRVIAGPSKKDKTVSERDRQMVAYHEAGHTIVGLVLSNARVVHKVTIVPRGRAGGYMIALPKEDQMLLSKEDMKEQLAGLMGGRVAEEIIFNVQTTGASNDFEQATQMARSMVTEYGMSEKLGPVQYEGNHAMFGAASPQKSISEQTAYEIDEEVRELLNEARNKAAEIIQSHRETHKLIAEALLKYETLDSNQIKSLYETGKMPEESELELDKEAHALSYDEIKTKMEEKSSE
;
A
#
# COMPACT_ATOMS: atom_id res chain seq x y z
N MET A 1 -41.77 25.17 -28.96
CA MET A 1 -42.03 23.83 -29.55
C MET A 1 -41.04 23.54 -30.66
N LYS A 2 -40.06 22.67 -30.42
CA LYS A 2 -39.45 21.79 -31.45
C LYS A 2 -38.76 20.66 -30.70
N ASN A 3 -39.41 19.49 -30.77
CA ASN A 3 -39.11 18.26 -30.07
C ASN A 3 -37.81 17.66 -30.67
N LYS A 4 -36.73 17.55 -29.89
CA LYS A 4 -35.54 16.79 -30.30
C LYS A 4 -35.71 15.36 -29.78
N GLN A 5 -36.08 14.46 -30.67
CA GLN A 5 -36.19 13.03 -30.39
C GLN A 5 -34.85 12.49 -29.88
N ASN A 6 -34.96 11.76 -28.77
CA ASN A 6 -33.87 11.11 -28.06
C ASN A 6 -33.47 9.83 -28.81
N ASN A 7 -32.56 9.93 -29.80
CA ASN A 7 -31.96 8.75 -30.45
C ASN A 7 -30.68 8.30 -29.74
N GLY A 8 -30.73 8.17 -28.40
CA GLY A 8 -29.64 7.64 -27.57
C GLY A 8 -29.43 6.13 -27.70
N PHE A 9 -30.38 5.42 -28.31
CA PHE A 9 -30.37 3.95 -28.40
C PHE A 9 -29.46 3.40 -29.52
N ILE A 10 -29.16 4.20 -30.55
CA ILE A 10 -28.54 3.72 -31.81
C ILE A 10 -27.02 4.00 -31.87
N LYS A 11 -26.44 4.68 -30.87
CA LYS A 11 -25.02 5.09 -30.90
C LYS A 11 -24.12 4.38 -29.89
N ASN A 12 -24.63 3.42 -29.13
CA ASN A 12 -23.86 2.78 -28.07
C ASN A 12 -23.34 1.40 -28.55
N PRO A 13 -22.03 1.23 -28.80
CA PRO A 13 -21.47 -0.03 -29.32
C PRO A 13 -21.74 -1.22 -28.38
N PHE A 14 -21.90 -0.95 -27.09
CA PHE A 14 -22.24 -1.94 -26.06
C PHE A 14 -23.63 -2.57 -26.27
N LEU A 15 -24.59 -1.80 -26.78
CA LEU A 15 -25.97 -2.26 -27.00
C LEU A 15 -26.03 -3.19 -28.22
N TYR A 16 -25.20 -2.94 -29.24
CA TYR A 16 -25.04 -3.84 -30.38
C TYR A 16 -24.37 -5.16 -30.01
N ILE A 17 -23.34 -5.13 -29.15
CA ILE A 17 -22.72 -6.34 -28.63
C ILE A 17 -23.75 -7.17 -27.84
N LEU A 18 -24.55 -6.52 -27.00
CA LEU A 18 -25.61 -7.18 -26.24
C LEU A 18 -26.65 -7.84 -27.16
N ILE A 19 -27.07 -7.17 -28.24
CA ILE A 19 -28.01 -7.74 -29.21
C ILE A 19 -27.41 -8.93 -29.94
N ILE A 20 -26.12 -8.87 -30.33
CA ILE A 20 -25.43 -10.00 -30.97
C ILE A 20 -25.35 -11.18 -30.01
N VAL A 21 -24.98 -10.95 -28.75
CA VAL A 21 -24.95 -12.00 -27.74
C VAL A 21 -26.33 -12.63 -27.59
N VAL A 22 -27.39 -11.84 -27.42
CA VAL A 22 -28.77 -12.35 -27.30
C VAL A 22 -29.20 -13.15 -28.53
N LEU A 23 -28.86 -12.71 -29.74
CA LEU A 23 -29.18 -13.44 -30.97
C LEU A 23 -28.40 -14.76 -31.10
N VAL A 24 -27.12 -14.76 -30.75
CA VAL A 24 -26.28 -15.98 -30.77
C VAL A 24 -26.73 -16.96 -29.70
N THR A 25 -27.00 -16.49 -28.48
CA THR A 25 -27.50 -17.33 -27.38
C THR A 25 -28.92 -17.84 -27.67
N GLY A 26 -29.79 -17.01 -28.27
CA GLY A 26 -31.12 -17.42 -28.70
C GLY A 26 -31.09 -18.44 -29.84
N PHE A 27 -30.19 -18.27 -30.81
CA PHE A 27 -29.96 -19.23 -31.89
C PHE A 27 -29.42 -20.56 -31.35
N GLN A 28 -28.44 -20.51 -30.44
CA GLN A 28 -27.92 -21.71 -29.76
C GLN A 28 -29.01 -22.40 -28.94
N TYR A 29 -29.82 -21.66 -28.19
CA TYR A 29 -30.92 -22.25 -27.41
C TYR A 29 -31.97 -22.90 -28.30
N PHE A 30 -32.30 -22.29 -29.44
CA PHE A 30 -33.27 -22.83 -30.41
C PHE A 30 -32.72 -24.08 -31.13
N PHE A 31 -31.44 -24.10 -31.49
CA PHE A 31 -30.81 -25.26 -32.15
C PHE A 31 -30.39 -26.38 -31.20
N SER A 32 -30.07 -26.09 -29.95
CA SER A 32 -29.85 -27.10 -28.90
C SER A 32 -31.16 -27.69 -28.35
N GLY A 33 -32.31 -27.11 -28.72
CA GLY A 33 -33.61 -27.44 -28.13
C GLY A 33 -34.36 -28.62 -28.74
N ASP A 34 -33.94 -29.21 -29.86
CA ASP A 34 -34.73 -30.26 -30.52
C ASP A 34 -33.89 -31.28 -31.32
N THR A 35 -32.96 -31.97 -30.65
CA THR A 35 -32.38 -33.21 -31.19
C THR A 35 -32.21 -34.25 -30.08
N GLY A 36 -33.20 -35.14 -29.96
CA GLY A 36 -33.11 -36.42 -29.25
C GLY A 36 -33.23 -36.31 -27.72
N GLY A 37 -34.26 -36.94 -27.15
CA GLY A 37 -34.45 -37.01 -25.69
C GLY A 37 -33.16 -37.42 -24.96
N ARG A 38 -32.94 -36.82 -23.78
CA ARG A 38 -31.76 -37.02 -22.93
C ARG A 38 -31.41 -38.52 -22.86
N SER A 39 -30.19 -38.87 -23.25
CA SER A 39 -29.65 -40.22 -23.20
C SER A 39 -28.45 -40.23 -22.27
N GLN A 40 -28.40 -41.16 -21.34
CA GLN A 40 -27.29 -41.28 -20.39
C GLN A 40 -26.17 -42.10 -21.01
N GLN A 41 -24.94 -41.58 -20.97
CA GLN A 41 -23.77 -42.37 -21.35
C GLN A 41 -23.39 -43.33 -20.20
N ILE A 42 -23.39 -44.64 -20.48
CA ILE A 42 -23.02 -45.68 -19.51
C ILE A 42 -21.77 -46.43 -19.96
N ASN A 43 -21.00 -46.97 -19.02
CA ASN A 43 -19.82 -47.76 -19.32
C ASN A 43 -20.18 -49.20 -19.73
N TYR A 44 -19.28 -49.89 -20.43
CA TYR A 44 -19.49 -51.28 -20.86
C TYR A 44 -19.86 -52.23 -19.72
N THR A 45 -19.23 -52.11 -18.56
CA THR A 45 -19.53 -52.94 -17.39
C THR A 45 -20.94 -52.72 -16.85
N GLU A 46 -21.42 -51.48 -16.90
CA GLU A 46 -22.79 -51.13 -16.49
C GLU A 46 -23.80 -51.62 -17.52
N LEU A 47 -23.51 -51.48 -18.82
CA LEU A 47 -24.31 -52.04 -19.90
C LEU A 47 -24.53 -53.55 -19.72
N VAL A 48 -23.46 -54.30 -19.46
CA VAL A 48 -23.55 -55.76 -19.24
C VAL A 48 -24.39 -56.08 -17.99
N LYS A 49 -24.29 -55.27 -16.94
CA LYS A 49 -25.07 -55.43 -15.71
C LYS A 49 -26.56 -55.21 -15.95
N GLU A 50 -26.92 -54.12 -16.63
CA GLU A 50 -28.32 -53.77 -16.94
C GLU A 50 -28.99 -54.79 -17.87
N ILE A 51 -28.24 -55.40 -18.80
CA ILE A 51 -28.74 -56.50 -19.64
C ILE A 51 -29.00 -57.75 -18.79
N LYS A 52 -28.09 -58.13 -17.89
CA LYS A 52 -28.26 -59.30 -16.99
C LYS A 52 -29.41 -59.14 -16.00
N GLU A 53 -29.65 -57.91 -15.53
CA GLU A 53 -30.76 -57.57 -14.64
C GLU A 53 -32.11 -57.43 -15.39
N ASN A 54 -32.12 -57.64 -16.72
CA ASN A 54 -33.29 -57.61 -17.60
C ASN A 54 -33.98 -56.23 -17.69
N ASN A 55 -33.21 -55.15 -17.52
CA ASN A 55 -33.70 -53.76 -17.48
C ASN A 55 -33.73 -53.07 -18.86
N VAL A 56 -33.26 -53.73 -19.92
CA VAL A 56 -33.18 -53.20 -21.29
C VAL A 56 -34.31 -53.77 -22.15
N THR A 57 -35.00 -52.91 -22.92
CA THR A 57 -36.08 -53.30 -23.86
C THR A 57 -35.58 -53.52 -25.27
N GLU A 58 -34.89 -52.53 -25.82
CA GLU A 58 -34.38 -52.56 -27.18
C GLU A 58 -32.94 -52.08 -27.18
N MET A 59 -32.13 -52.67 -28.05
CA MET A 59 -30.75 -52.28 -28.24
C MET A 59 -30.45 -52.13 -29.72
N SER A 60 -29.77 -51.05 -30.07
CA SER A 60 -29.34 -50.77 -31.43
C SER A 60 -27.84 -50.58 -31.53
N TYR A 61 -27.25 -51.17 -32.56
CA TYR A 61 -25.83 -51.06 -32.87
C TYR A 61 -25.64 -50.10 -34.02
N GLN A 62 -24.87 -49.03 -33.79
CA GLN A 62 -24.52 -48.05 -34.81
C GLN A 62 -22.98 -47.91 -34.88
N PRO A 63 -22.36 -48.30 -36.00
CA PRO A 63 -20.94 -48.02 -36.23
C PRO A 63 -20.73 -46.51 -36.35
N ASN A 64 -19.71 -45.99 -35.68
CA ASN A 64 -19.32 -44.58 -35.72
C ASN A 64 -17.79 -44.49 -35.74
N GLY A 65 -17.19 -44.47 -36.94
CA GLY A 65 -15.74 -44.56 -37.12
C GLY A 65 -15.14 -45.87 -36.61
N SER A 66 -14.14 -45.80 -35.71
CA SER A 66 -13.41 -46.95 -35.15
C SER A 66 -14.03 -47.54 -33.87
N VAL A 67 -15.21 -47.04 -33.46
CA VAL A 67 -15.95 -47.53 -32.29
C VAL A 67 -17.38 -47.88 -32.69
N VAL A 68 -18.03 -48.74 -31.91
CA VAL A 68 -19.46 -49.05 -32.07
C VAL A 68 -20.22 -48.40 -30.93
N GLU A 69 -21.18 -47.57 -31.28
CA GLU A 69 -22.09 -46.96 -30.34
C GLU A 69 -23.32 -47.85 -30.20
N ILE A 70 -23.59 -48.28 -28.98
CA ILE A 70 -24.76 -49.07 -28.62
C ILE A 70 -25.76 -48.13 -27.95
N SER A 71 -26.93 -47.96 -28.56
CA SER A 71 -28.02 -47.18 -27.98
C SER A 71 -29.18 -48.09 -27.59
N GLY A 72 -29.71 -47.94 -26.38
CA GLY A 72 -30.86 -48.72 -25.92
C GLY A 72 -31.87 -47.94 -25.09
N THR A 73 -32.99 -48.58 -24.78
CA THR A 73 -34.05 -48.03 -23.93
C THR A 73 -34.16 -48.85 -22.64
N TYR A 74 -34.36 -48.15 -21.51
CA TYR A 74 -34.63 -48.79 -20.23
C TYR A 74 -36.12 -49.13 -20.10
N LYS A 75 -36.43 -50.26 -19.44
CA LYS A 75 -37.80 -50.62 -19.05
C LYS A 75 -38.38 -49.69 -18.00
N THR A 76 -37.54 -49.13 -17.12
CA THR A 76 -37.91 -48.14 -16.11
C THR A 76 -36.98 -46.93 -16.20
N PRO A 77 -37.48 -45.68 -16.19
CA PRO A 77 -36.65 -44.49 -16.33
C PRO A 77 -35.65 -44.35 -15.17
N GLN A 78 -34.39 -44.09 -15.48
CA GLN A 78 -33.30 -43.93 -14.50
C GLN A 78 -32.97 -42.45 -14.28
N GLU A 79 -32.50 -42.06 -13.09
CA GLU A 79 -32.11 -40.68 -12.79
C GLU A 79 -30.64 -40.44 -13.16
N SER A 80 -30.40 -39.56 -14.13
CA SER A 80 -29.03 -39.17 -14.54
C SER A 80 -28.68 -37.77 -14.02
N LYS A 81 -27.44 -37.67 -13.53
CA LYS A 81 -26.77 -36.41 -13.17
C LYS A 81 -25.73 -36.11 -14.24
N GLU A 82 -26.06 -35.26 -15.21
CA GLU A 82 -25.07 -34.74 -16.13
C GLU A 82 -24.45 -33.45 -15.57
N ASP A 83 -23.13 -33.45 -15.50
CA ASP A 83 -22.33 -32.28 -15.19
C ASP A 83 -22.14 -31.49 -16.48
N THR A 84 -22.80 -30.34 -16.60
CA THR A 84 -22.85 -29.58 -17.86
C THR A 84 -21.57 -28.78 -18.15
N GLY A 85 -20.49 -28.98 -17.40
CA GLY A 85 -19.15 -28.42 -17.70
C GLY A 85 -19.06 -26.89 -17.73
N ILE A 86 -20.14 -26.19 -17.40
CA ILE A 86 -20.26 -24.74 -17.38
C ILE A 86 -20.53 -24.32 -15.93
N LEU A 87 -19.51 -23.72 -15.30
CA LEU A 87 -19.41 -23.44 -13.85
C LEU A 87 -20.47 -22.49 -13.27
N PHE A 88 -21.47 -22.06 -14.03
CA PHE A 88 -22.49 -21.08 -13.63
C PHE A 88 -23.92 -21.61 -13.55
N PHE A 89 -24.16 -22.89 -13.86
CA PHE A 89 -25.48 -23.51 -13.72
C PHE A 89 -25.40 -24.80 -12.89
N THR A 90 -26.25 -24.91 -11.87
CA THR A 90 -26.36 -26.10 -11.02
C THR A 90 -26.80 -27.32 -11.83
N PRO A 91 -26.20 -28.52 -11.64
CA PRO A 91 -26.57 -29.71 -12.39
C PRO A 91 -27.99 -30.16 -12.02
N ASN A 92 -28.90 -30.15 -12.99
CA ASN A 92 -30.28 -30.61 -12.83
C ASN A 92 -30.33 -32.15 -12.96
N VAL A 93 -30.84 -32.83 -11.93
CA VAL A 93 -31.16 -34.27 -12.00
C VAL A 93 -32.32 -34.44 -12.98
N SER A 94 -32.14 -35.26 -14.01
CA SER A 94 -33.19 -35.53 -15.00
C SER A 94 -33.42 -37.03 -15.17
N LYS A 95 -34.68 -37.43 -15.30
CA LYS A 95 -35.04 -38.82 -15.62
C LYS A 95 -34.76 -39.08 -17.09
N VAL A 96 -34.04 -40.16 -17.36
CA VAL A 96 -33.52 -40.53 -18.67
C VAL A 96 -34.06 -41.92 -19.00
N GLU A 97 -34.68 -42.06 -20.16
CA GLU A 97 -35.31 -43.30 -20.64
C GLU A 97 -34.42 -44.07 -21.63
N ARG A 98 -33.33 -43.44 -22.09
CA ARG A 98 -32.41 -43.98 -23.11
C ARG A 98 -30.98 -43.98 -22.58
N PHE A 99 -30.19 -44.92 -23.04
CA PHE A 99 -28.75 -44.94 -22.76
C PHE A 99 -27.94 -45.13 -24.03
N THR A 100 -26.69 -44.67 -23.97
CA THR A 100 -25.66 -44.90 -24.99
C THR A 100 -24.40 -45.46 -24.33
N SER A 101 -23.79 -46.46 -24.93
CA SER A 101 -22.51 -47.03 -24.49
C SER A 101 -21.58 -47.13 -25.70
N ILE A 102 -20.35 -46.64 -25.55
CA ILE A 102 -19.34 -46.72 -26.61
C ILE A 102 -18.45 -47.92 -26.31
N ILE A 103 -18.34 -48.83 -27.27
CA ILE A 103 -17.49 -50.01 -27.17
C ILE A 103 -16.48 -50.07 -28.31
N LEU A 104 -15.31 -50.63 -28.01
CA LEU A 104 -14.35 -51.01 -29.04
C LEU A 104 -14.84 -52.31 -29.69
N PRO A 105 -15.08 -52.35 -31.02
CA PRO A 105 -15.56 -53.55 -31.68
C PRO A 105 -14.46 -54.62 -31.67
N SER A 106 -14.65 -55.65 -30.85
CA SER A 106 -13.93 -56.91 -30.96
C SER A 106 -14.93 -58.06 -31.13
N ASP A 107 -14.54 -59.10 -31.87
CA ASP A 107 -15.40 -60.27 -32.12
C ASP A 107 -15.91 -60.91 -30.81
N ILE A 108 -15.11 -60.84 -29.75
CA ILE A 108 -15.46 -61.33 -28.40
C ILE A 108 -16.55 -60.44 -27.78
N THR A 109 -16.35 -59.12 -27.74
CA THR A 109 -17.30 -58.20 -27.11
C THR A 109 -18.66 -58.16 -27.79
N ILE A 110 -18.71 -58.29 -29.12
CA ILE A 110 -19.97 -58.25 -29.88
C ILE A 110 -20.71 -59.58 -29.73
N SER A 111 -19.99 -60.71 -29.75
CA SER A 111 -20.61 -62.03 -29.59
C SER A 111 -21.14 -62.26 -28.16
N ASP A 112 -20.45 -61.79 -27.13
CA ASP A 112 -20.91 -61.87 -25.74
C ASP A 112 -22.16 -61.01 -25.50
N LEU A 113 -22.21 -59.80 -26.06
CA LEU A 113 -23.40 -58.94 -25.98
C LEU A 113 -24.59 -59.49 -26.77
N GLN A 114 -24.37 -60.09 -27.94
CA GLN A 114 -25.43 -60.74 -28.71
C GLN A 114 -25.99 -61.98 -28.00
N LYS A 115 -25.14 -62.79 -27.35
CA LYS A 115 -25.58 -63.93 -26.52
C LYS A 115 -26.41 -63.47 -25.33
N LEU A 116 -25.92 -62.48 -24.57
CA LEU A 116 -26.63 -61.93 -23.41
C LEU A 116 -27.97 -61.30 -23.79
N ALA A 117 -28.03 -60.58 -24.92
CA ALA A 117 -29.28 -60.00 -25.42
C ALA A 117 -30.28 -61.08 -25.89
N SER A 118 -29.79 -62.21 -26.43
CA SER A 118 -30.64 -63.34 -26.86
C SER A 118 -31.19 -64.12 -25.66
N GLU A 119 -30.40 -64.29 -24.60
CA GLU A 119 -30.84 -64.95 -23.35
C GLU A 119 -31.92 -64.15 -22.60
N HIS A 120 -31.91 -62.82 -22.75
CA HIS A 120 -32.82 -61.91 -22.06
C HIS A 120 -33.89 -61.26 -22.98
N ASN A 121 -34.18 -61.84 -24.15
CA ASN A 121 -35.22 -61.39 -25.09
C ASN A 121 -35.16 -59.88 -25.47
N THR A 122 -33.96 -59.34 -25.68
CA THR A 122 -33.77 -57.95 -26.12
C THR A 122 -33.75 -57.88 -27.65
N GLU A 123 -34.59 -57.02 -28.27
CA GLU A 123 -34.58 -56.84 -29.72
C GLU A 123 -33.32 -56.08 -30.17
N ILE A 124 -32.64 -56.61 -31.19
CA ILE A 124 -31.41 -56.05 -31.74
C ILE A 124 -31.66 -55.42 -33.12
N SER A 125 -31.39 -54.12 -33.24
CA SER A 125 -31.51 -53.36 -34.50
C SER A 125 -30.15 -52.79 -34.95
N ILE A 126 -29.73 -52.98 -36.20
CA ILE A 126 -28.46 -52.43 -36.71
C ILE A 126 -28.75 -51.17 -37.55
N LYS A 127 -28.23 -50.01 -37.11
CA LYS A 127 -28.37 -48.72 -37.80
C LYS A 127 -27.11 -48.39 -38.60
N ARG A 128 -27.28 -47.77 -39.76
CA ARG A 128 -26.16 -47.30 -40.60
C ARG A 128 -25.52 -46.03 -40.02
N GLU A 129 -24.24 -45.84 -40.29
CA GLU A 129 -23.48 -44.65 -39.91
C GLU A 129 -24.13 -43.38 -40.50
N SER A 130 -24.46 -42.39 -39.65
CA SER A 130 -25.14 -41.17 -40.07
C SER A 130 -24.13 -40.15 -40.60
N SER A 131 -24.05 -39.98 -41.92
CA SER A 131 -23.17 -38.98 -42.57
C SER A 131 -23.76 -37.56 -42.65
N SER A 132 -25.00 -37.35 -42.20
CA SER A 132 -25.73 -36.07 -42.32
C SER A 132 -25.37 -35.02 -41.26
N GLY A 133 -24.76 -35.42 -40.14
CA GLY A 133 -24.45 -34.51 -39.02
C GLY A 133 -23.37 -33.47 -39.35
N MET A 134 -22.37 -33.83 -40.16
CA MET A 134 -21.24 -32.94 -40.43
C MET A 134 -21.66 -31.66 -41.19
N TRP A 135 -22.60 -31.75 -42.14
CA TRP A 135 -23.10 -30.58 -42.87
C TRP A 135 -23.94 -29.65 -42.00
N ILE A 136 -24.74 -30.22 -41.10
CA ILE A 136 -25.57 -29.44 -40.17
C ILE A 136 -24.68 -28.74 -39.14
N THR A 137 -23.67 -29.41 -38.60
CA THR A 137 -22.68 -28.82 -37.66
C THR A 137 -21.86 -27.71 -38.30
N ILE A 138 -21.45 -27.88 -39.56
CA ILE A 138 -20.74 -26.83 -40.30
C ILE A 138 -21.66 -25.62 -40.53
N LEU A 139 -22.91 -25.85 -40.91
CA LEU A 139 -23.87 -24.76 -41.16
C LEU A 139 -24.23 -24.00 -39.88
N THR A 140 -24.51 -24.69 -38.76
CA THR A 140 -24.80 -24.05 -37.47
C THR A 140 -23.58 -23.35 -36.85
N SER A 141 -22.37 -23.85 -37.12
CA SER A 141 -21.12 -23.22 -36.70
C SER A 141 -20.81 -21.94 -37.49
N ILE A 142 -20.99 -21.95 -38.81
CA ILE A 142 -20.55 -20.85 -39.69
C ILE A 142 -21.57 -19.70 -39.75
N VAL A 143 -22.87 -20.00 -39.71
CA VAL A 143 -23.94 -18.98 -39.85
C VAL A 143 -23.81 -17.83 -38.82
N PRO A 144 -23.55 -18.07 -37.52
CA PRO A 144 -23.33 -17.00 -36.55
C PRO A 144 -22.15 -16.08 -36.91
N PHE A 145 -21.04 -16.64 -37.39
CA PHE A 145 -19.87 -15.85 -37.80
C PHE A 145 -20.17 -15.02 -39.05
N VAL A 146 -20.90 -15.56 -40.02
CA VAL A 146 -21.29 -14.82 -41.22
C VAL A 146 -22.21 -13.65 -40.87
N ILE A 147 -23.15 -13.83 -39.93
CA ILE A 147 -24.03 -12.74 -39.45
C ILE A 147 -23.21 -11.64 -38.75
N VAL A 148 -22.26 -12.00 -37.90
CA VAL A 148 -21.38 -11.04 -37.21
C VAL A 148 -20.50 -10.28 -38.22
N ILE A 149 -19.91 -10.97 -39.19
CA ILE A 149 -19.07 -10.34 -40.23
C ILE A 149 -19.90 -9.39 -41.10
N PHE A 150 -21.11 -9.79 -41.51
CA PHE A 150 -22.01 -8.95 -42.28
C PHE A 150 -22.41 -7.69 -41.50
N PHE A 151 -22.73 -7.82 -40.21
CA PHE A 151 -23.09 -6.68 -39.37
C PHE A 151 -21.88 -5.76 -39.10
N PHE A 152 -20.69 -6.32 -38.93
CA PHE A 152 -19.44 -5.59 -38.75
C PHE A 152 -19.06 -4.80 -40.02
N MET A 153 -19.20 -5.40 -41.20
CA MET A 153 -18.99 -4.72 -42.48
C MET A 153 -20.02 -3.61 -42.73
N SER A 154 -21.29 -3.84 -42.36
CA SER A 154 -22.35 -2.82 -42.47
C SER A 154 -22.11 -1.63 -41.53
N MET A 155 -21.62 -1.88 -40.30
CA MET A 155 -21.22 -0.84 -39.36
C MET A 155 -20.05 0.00 -39.88
N MET A 156 -19.10 -0.65 -40.57
CA MET A 156 -17.96 0.03 -41.19
C MET A 156 -18.37 0.92 -42.38
N ASN A 157 -19.49 0.62 -43.04
CA ASN A 157 -20.04 1.41 -44.14
C ASN A 157 -21.03 2.51 -43.71
N GLN A 158 -21.69 2.40 -42.54
CA GLN A 158 -22.62 3.43 -42.05
C GLN A 158 -22.00 4.42 -41.04
N GLY A 159 -20.82 4.13 -40.50
CA GLY A 159 -20.08 4.98 -39.56
C GLY A 159 -19.03 5.89 -40.20
N GLY A 160 -19.37 6.68 -41.21
CA GLY A 160 -18.53 7.77 -41.73
C GLY A 160 -17.30 7.32 -42.54
N GLY A 161 -17.23 7.78 -43.79
CA GLY A 161 -16.14 7.47 -44.72
C GLY A 161 -14.74 7.70 -44.13
N GLY A 162 -13.95 6.63 -44.06
CA GLY A 162 -12.60 6.68 -43.51
C GLY A 162 -12.00 5.30 -43.28
N GLY A 163 -11.90 4.49 -44.33
CA GLY A 163 -11.11 3.26 -44.31
C GLY A 163 -9.67 3.51 -43.84
N ALA A 164 -9.12 2.54 -43.09
CA ALA A 164 -7.71 2.42 -42.70
C ALA A 164 -7.11 3.43 -41.69
N ARG A 165 -7.80 4.48 -41.22
CA ARG A 165 -7.25 5.42 -40.22
C ARG A 165 -7.69 5.23 -38.76
N GLY A 166 -8.70 4.40 -38.49
CA GLY A 166 -9.21 4.17 -37.13
C GLY A 166 -8.36 3.24 -36.26
N ALA A 167 -7.75 2.20 -36.85
CA ALA A 167 -6.96 1.22 -36.12
C ALA A 167 -5.58 1.74 -35.68
N MET A 168 -5.07 2.80 -36.33
CA MET A 168 -3.77 3.43 -36.02
C MET A 168 -3.84 4.43 -34.85
N ASN A 169 -5.05 4.71 -34.33
CA ASN A 169 -5.25 5.60 -33.18
C ASN A 169 -5.35 4.84 -31.84
N PHE A 170 -5.22 3.51 -31.82
CA PHE A 170 -5.26 2.73 -30.56
C PHE A 170 -4.00 2.95 -29.69
N GLY A 171 -2.92 3.51 -30.25
CA GLY A 171 -1.73 3.97 -29.51
C GLY A 171 -1.62 5.50 -29.39
N ARG A 172 -2.54 6.26 -30.00
CA ARG A 172 -2.57 7.72 -30.00
C ARG A 172 -4.00 8.19 -29.72
N ASN A 173 -4.43 8.13 -28.46
CA ASN A 173 -5.33 9.12 -27.84
C ASN A 173 -5.80 8.67 -26.45
N LYS A 174 -5.21 9.26 -25.41
CA LYS A 174 -5.90 9.78 -24.21
C LYS A 174 -4.98 10.40 -23.14
N ALA A 175 -3.68 10.53 -23.38
CA ALA A 175 -2.93 11.60 -22.72
C ALA A 175 -3.29 12.90 -23.44
N ARG A 176 -4.38 13.57 -23.02
CA ARG A 176 -4.50 15.01 -23.28
C ARG A 176 -3.20 15.62 -22.78
N ALA A 177 -2.52 16.40 -23.62
CA ALA A 177 -1.39 17.28 -23.29
C ALA A 177 -0.90 17.08 -21.85
N ALA A 178 0.17 16.29 -21.67
CA ALA A 178 0.75 16.01 -20.36
C ALA A 178 0.63 17.27 -19.48
N ASN A 179 -0.19 17.17 -18.43
CA ASN A 179 -0.94 18.28 -17.84
C ASN A 179 -0.06 19.52 -17.70
N LYS A 180 -0.22 20.50 -18.60
CA LYS A 180 0.36 21.83 -18.40
C LYS A 180 -0.40 22.47 -17.25
N GLU A 181 0.03 22.18 -16.03
CA GLU A 181 -0.50 22.82 -14.83
C GLU A 181 0.05 24.24 -14.78
N ASP A 182 -0.85 25.23 -14.66
CA ASP A 182 -0.44 26.56 -14.24
C ASP A 182 -0.10 26.50 -12.74
N ILE A 183 1.18 26.27 -12.44
CA ILE A 183 1.65 26.15 -11.08
C ILE A 183 1.68 27.53 -10.41
N LYS A 184 0.97 27.62 -9.28
CA LYS A 184 0.99 28.81 -8.40
C LYS A 184 1.91 28.66 -7.19
N VAL A 185 2.39 27.46 -6.92
CA VAL A 185 3.23 27.11 -5.77
C VAL A 185 4.62 27.71 -5.95
N ARG A 186 5.15 28.35 -4.91
CA ARG A 186 6.51 28.91 -4.88
C ARG A 186 7.32 28.36 -3.71
N PHE A 187 8.62 28.67 -3.64
CA PHE A 187 9.46 28.29 -2.50
C PHE A 187 8.98 28.86 -1.15
N SER A 188 8.17 29.92 -1.15
CA SER A 188 7.52 30.46 0.04
C SER A 188 6.44 29.55 0.65
N ASP A 189 5.91 28.61 -0.15
CA ASP A 189 4.86 27.68 0.25
C ASP A 189 5.44 26.33 0.72
N VAL A 190 6.72 26.10 0.49
CA VAL A 190 7.47 24.97 1.04
C VAL A 190 8.19 25.46 2.29
N ALA A 191 8.21 24.70 3.38
CA ALA A 191 8.89 25.06 4.63
C ALA A 191 9.63 23.85 5.18
N GLY A 192 10.69 24.08 5.97
CA GLY A 192 11.47 23.02 6.62
C GLY A 192 12.33 22.20 5.64
N ALA A 193 12.73 22.81 4.53
CA ALA A 193 13.54 22.21 3.46
C ALA A 193 14.51 23.27 2.87
N GLU A 194 15.11 24.09 3.72
CA GLU A 194 15.90 25.26 3.35
C GLU A 194 17.20 24.88 2.62
N GLU A 195 17.85 23.79 3.05
CA GLU A 195 19.06 23.25 2.43
C GLU A 195 18.74 22.70 1.04
N GLU A 196 17.67 21.91 0.92
CA GLU A 196 17.21 21.32 -0.34
C GLU A 196 16.75 22.39 -1.32
N LYS A 197 16.08 23.45 -0.84
CA LYS A 197 15.76 24.61 -1.68
C LYS A 197 17.02 25.27 -2.22
N GLN A 198 18.05 25.45 -1.39
CA GLN A 198 19.30 26.10 -1.81
C GLN A 198 19.99 25.32 -2.94
N GLU A 199 20.00 23.99 -2.88
CA GLU A 199 20.51 23.16 -3.98
C GLU A 199 19.70 23.31 -5.27
N LEU A 200 18.38 23.51 -5.14
CA LEU A 200 17.47 23.67 -6.26
C LEU A 200 17.41 25.10 -6.81
N VAL A 201 17.93 26.12 -6.10
CA VAL A 201 18.02 27.50 -6.60
C VAL A 201 18.87 27.55 -7.88
N GLU A 202 19.94 26.77 -7.97
CA GLU A 202 20.78 26.71 -9.18
C GLU A 202 20.00 26.22 -10.41
N VAL A 203 19.09 25.25 -10.20
CA VAL A 203 18.20 24.72 -11.23
C VAL A 203 17.23 25.81 -11.71
N VAL A 204 16.68 26.58 -10.77
CA VAL A 204 15.80 27.72 -11.07
C VAL A 204 16.54 28.81 -11.83
N GLU A 205 17.73 29.21 -11.38
CA GLU A 205 18.53 30.26 -12.03
C GLU A 205 18.91 29.88 -13.46
N PHE A 206 19.24 28.61 -13.69
CA PHE A 206 19.50 28.12 -15.04
C PHE A 206 18.28 28.23 -15.96
N LEU A 207 17.10 27.83 -15.49
CA LEU A 207 15.87 27.92 -16.27
C LEU A 207 15.49 29.38 -16.57
N LYS A 208 15.85 30.32 -15.68
CA LYS A 208 15.65 31.77 -15.87
C LYS A 208 16.69 32.40 -16.81
N ASP A 209 17.99 32.11 -16.66
CA ASP A 209 19.08 32.70 -17.44
C ASP A 209 20.07 31.67 -17.99
N ARG A 210 19.55 30.81 -18.87
CA ARG A 210 20.33 29.75 -19.53
C ARG A 210 21.57 30.26 -20.28
N LYS A 211 21.48 31.42 -20.93
CA LYS A 211 22.56 31.96 -21.79
C LYS A 211 23.82 32.25 -20.98
N ARG A 212 23.68 32.68 -19.73
CA ARG A 212 24.81 32.94 -18.84
C ARG A 212 25.62 31.67 -18.56
N TYR A 213 24.95 30.55 -18.26
CA TYR A 213 25.62 29.27 -17.98
C TYR A 213 26.26 28.66 -19.23
N THR A 214 25.57 28.69 -20.38
CA THR A 214 26.12 28.17 -21.64
C THR A 214 27.37 28.95 -22.08
N LYS A 215 27.41 30.27 -21.90
CA LYS A 215 28.60 31.10 -22.21
C LYS A 215 29.81 30.76 -21.34
N LEU A 216 29.58 30.34 -20.09
CA LEU A 216 30.63 29.93 -19.16
C LEU A 216 31.10 28.49 -19.38
N GLY A 217 30.45 27.74 -20.28
CA GLY A 217 30.77 26.33 -20.54
C GLY A 217 30.37 25.39 -19.40
N ALA A 218 29.53 25.85 -18.47
CA ALA A 218 29.04 25.02 -17.37
C ALA A 218 28.11 23.92 -17.92
N ARG A 219 28.35 22.67 -17.53
CA ARG A 219 27.45 21.55 -17.81
C ARG A 219 26.38 21.53 -16.73
N ILE A 220 25.13 21.59 -17.16
CA ILE A 220 23.97 21.58 -16.26
C ILE A 220 23.57 20.14 -15.98
N PRO A 221 23.11 19.84 -14.75
CA PRO A 221 22.54 18.55 -14.43
C PRO A 221 21.38 18.23 -15.38
N ALA A 222 21.47 17.10 -16.07
CA ALA A 222 20.39 16.64 -16.95
C ALA A 222 19.16 16.21 -16.15
N GLY A 223 19.37 15.79 -14.90
CA GLY A 223 18.31 15.30 -14.04
C GLY A 223 18.64 15.44 -12.55
N VAL A 224 17.60 15.75 -11.77
CA VAL A 224 17.67 15.83 -10.31
C VAL A 224 16.80 14.72 -9.72
N LEU A 225 17.37 13.93 -8.83
CA LEU A 225 16.64 12.92 -8.05
C LEU A 225 16.38 13.45 -6.65
N LEU A 226 15.11 13.60 -6.29
CA LEU A 226 14.64 13.88 -4.93
C LEU A 226 14.43 12.55 -4.21
N GLU A 227 15.28 12.28 -3.23
CA GLU A 227 15.24 11.07 -2.41
C GLU A 227 14.73 11.40 -1.02
N GLY A 228 13.87 10.56 -0.45
CA GLY A 228 13.55 10.67 0.97
C GLY A 228 12.26 9.97 1.35
N PRO A 229 11.89 9.93 2.63
CA PRO A 229 10.66 9.30 3.10
C PRO A 229 9.39 9.84 2.40
N PRO A 230 8.31 9.06 2.31
CA PRO A 230 7.04 9.57 1.79
C PRO A 230 6.53 10.73 2.66
N GLY A 231 5.81 11.67 2.05
CA GLY A 231 5.20 12.79 2.77
C GLY A 231 6.13 13.94 3.19
N THR A 232 7.40 13.95 2.78
CA THR A 232 8.34 15.05 3.02
C THR A 232 8.20 16.24 2.05
N GLY A 233 7.22 16.19 1.14
CA GLY A 233 6.94 17.29 0.21
C GLY A 233 7.79 17.30 -1.06
N LYS A 234 8.38 16.17 -1.48
CA LYS A 234 9.15 16.05 -2.74
C LYS A 234 8.41 16.60 -3.97
N THR A 235 7.15 16.19 -4.15
CA THR A 235 6.29 16.65 -5.25
C THR A 235 5.96 18.15 -5.13
N LEU A 236 5.77 18.65 -3.91
CA LEU A 236 5.55 20.08 -3.65
C LEU A 236 6.80 20.91 -3.97
N LEU A 237 7.97 20.42 -3.61
CA LEU A 237 9.26 21.05 -3.89
C LEU A 237 9.53 21.12 -5.39
N ALA A 238 9.29 20.04 -6.13
CA ALA A 238 9.41 20.04 -7.59
C ALA A 238 8.46 21.04 -8.27
N LYS A 239 7.22 21.14 -7.78
CA LYS A 239 6.26 22.16 -8.24
C LYS A 239 6.77 23.57 -7.92
N ALA A 240 7.30 23.80 -6.73
CA ALA A 240 7.85 25.09 -6.33
C ALA A 240 9.03 25.55 -7.20
N VAL A 241 9.91 24.63 -7.62
CA VAL A 241 11.00 24.93 -8.59
C VAL A 241 10.42 25.45 -9.91
N ALA A 242 9.40 24.78 -10.45
CA ALA A 242 8.74 25.20 -11.69
C ALA A 242 8.04 26.56 -11.56
N GLY A 243 7.31 26.77 -10.46
CA GLY A 243 6.62 28.03 -10.19
C GLY A 243 7.58 29.20 -9.94
N GLU A 244 8.74 28.93 -9.35
CA GLU A 244 9.78 29.93 -9.14
C GLU A 244 10.50 30.28 -10.45
N ALA A 245 10.79 29.29 -11.30
CA ALA A 245 11.36 29.46 -12.63
C ALA A 245 10.37 30.05 -13.65
N GLY A 246 9.06 29.91 -13.42
CA GLY A 246 8.01 30.37 -14.32
C GLY A 246 7.92 29.57 -15.62
N VAL A 247 8.27 28.28 -15.58
CA VAL A 247 8.29 27.37 -16.75
C VAL A 247 7.16 26.34 -16.70
N PRO A 248 6.72 25.78 -17.84
CA PRO A 248 5.77 24.68 -17.87
C PRO A 248 6.28 23.46 -17.08
N PHE A 249 5.35 22.79 -16.39
CA PHE A 249 5.61 21.59 -15.60
C PHE A 249 4.79 20.43 -16.11
N PHE A 250 5.47 19.34 -16.48
CA PHE A 250 4.87 18.11 -16.96
C PHE A 250 4.99 17.05 -15.88
N SER A 251 3.88 16.67 -15.25
CA SER A 251 3.87 15.65 -14.19
C SER A 251 3.37 14.31 -14.72
N ILE A 252 4.07 13.23 -14.38
CA ILE A 252 3.63 11.84 -14.62
C ILE A 252 4.02 10.96 -13.43
N SER A 253 3.22 9.94 -13.13
CA SER A 253 3.60 8.92 -12.15
C SER A 253 4.42 7.83 -12.82
N GLY A 254 5.45 7.32 -12.15
CA GLY A 254 6.23 6.17 -12.58
C GLY A 254 5.36 4.94 -12.80
N SER A 255 4.27 4.79 -12.04
CA SER A 255 3.28 3.72 -12.23
C SER A 255 2.55 3.80 -13.57
N ASP A 256 2.36 5.00 -14.13
CA ASP A 256 1.62 5.20 -15.40
C ASP A 256 2.36 4.67 -16.62
N PHE A 257 3.65 4.37 -16.44
CA PHE A 257 4.51 3.77 -17.45
C PHE A 257 4.48 2.26 -17.46
N VAL A 258 3.90 1.61 -16.44
CA VAL A 258 3.82 0.15 -16.32
C VAL A 258 2.42 -0.28 -16.75
N GLU A 259 2.31 -0.85 -17.94
CA GLU A 259 1.04 -1.34 -18.49
C GLU A 259 1.09 -2.82 -18.89
N MET A 260 -0.10 -3.44 -19.05
CA MET A 260 -0.24 -4.83 -19.48
C MET A 260 0.24 -5.07 -20.93
N PHE A 261 0.40 -4.01 -21.72
CA PHE A 261 0.78 -4.09 -23.13
C PHE A 261 2.22 -3.63 -23.34
N VAL A 262 3.05 -4.56 -23.84
CA VAL A 262 4.46 -4.30 -24.17
C VAL A 262 4.57 -3.13 -25.14
N GLY A 263 5.46 -2.18 -24.84
CA GLY A 263 5.77 -1.02 -25.67
C GLY A 263 4.86 0.20 -25.49
N VAL A 264 3.77 0.11 -24.72
CA VAL A 264 2.92 1.28 -24.42
C VAL A 264 3.66 2.26 -23.51
N GLY A 265 4.32 1.79 -22.45
CA GLY A 265 5.13 2.61 -21.56
C GLY A 265 6.23 3.38 -22.31
N ALA A 266 7.01 2.70 -23.15
CA ALA A 266 8.04 3.33 -23.99
C ALA A 266 7.46 4.41 -24.94
N SER A 267 6.28 4.19 -25.52
CA SER A 267 5.61 5.19 -26.38
C SER A 267 5.19 6.43 -25.58
N ARG A 268 4.72 6.26 -24.34
CA ARG A 268 4.37 7.37 -23.43
C ARG A 268 5.60 8.20 -23.07
N VAL A 269 6.73 7.54 -22.77
CA VAL A 269 8.01 8.22 -22.50
C VAL A 269 8.40 9.10 -23.69
N ARG A 270 8.40 8.57 -24.92
CA ARG A 270 8.71 9.38 -26.12
C ARG A 270 7.79 10.58 -26.27
N SER A 271 6.48 10.35 -26.13
CA SER A 271 5.47 11.40 -26.29
C SER A 271 5.62 12.52 -25.25
N LEU A 272 5.91 12.16 -23.99
CA LEU A 272 6.18 13.10 -22.91
C LEU A 272 7.37 14.01 -23.23
N PHE A 273 8.47 13.42 -23.70
CA PHE A 273 9.68 14.17 -24.04
C PHE A 273 9.50 15.03 -25.30
N GLU A 274 8.77 14.55 -26.32
CA GLU A 274 8.42 15.35 -27.50
C GLU A 274 7.57 16.59 -27.12
N ASP A 275 6.61 16.44 -26.21
CA ASP A 275 5.76 17.53 -25.78
C ASP A 275 6.51 18.54 -24.89
N ALA A 276 7.40 18.06 -24.02
CA ALA A 276 8.30 18.92 -23.26
C ALA A 276 9.25 19.71 -24.16
N LYS A 277 9.80 19.08 -25.21
CA LYS A 277 10.64 19.75 -26.23
C LYS A 277 9.94 20.89 -26.94
N LYS A 278 8.65 20.73 -27.27
CA LYS A 278 7.85 21.80 -27.89
C LYS A 278 7.58 22.97 -26.94
N ALA A 279 7.63 22.75 -25.63
CA ALA A 279 7.32 23.72 -24.59
C ALA A 279 8.57 24.26 -23.86
N ALA A 280 9.78 23.94 -24.32
CA ALA A 280 11.03 24.31 -23.67
C ALA A 280 11.22 25.85 -23.59
N PRO A 281 11.78 26.38 -22.48
CA PRO A 281 12.29 25.68 -21.30
C PRO A 281 11.16 25.10 -20.44
N ALA A 282 11.31 23.88 -19.94
CA ALA A 282 10.28 23.16 -19.20
C ALA A 282 10.87 22.16 -18.19
N ILE A 283 10.06 21.74 -17.21
CA ILE A 283 10.40 20.70 -16.25
C ILE A 283 9.54 19.46 -16.49
N ILE A 284 10.17 18.29 -16.53
CA ILE A 284 9.50 16.98 -16.51
C ILE A 284 9.65 16.42 -15.10
N PHE A 285 8.53 16.18 -14.42
CA PHE A 285 8.49 15.55 -13.10
C PHE A 285 7.97 14.11 -13.20
N ILE A 286 8.76 13.16 -12.69
CA ILE A 286 8.42 11.75 -12.60
C ILE A 286 8.33 11.37 -11.12
N ASP A 287 7.11 11.20 -10.60
CA ASP A 287 6.91 10.68 -9.24
C ASP A 287 7.10 9.16 -9.22
N GLU A 288 7.42 8.57 -8.07
CA GLU A 288 7.59 7.12 -7.88
C GLU A 288 8.44 6.44 -8.99
N ILE A 289 9.59 7.05 -9.32
CA ILE A 289 10.44 6.54 -10.41
C ILE A 289 10.90 5.10 -10.17
N ASP A 290 10.88 4.60 -8.94
CA ASP A 290 11.18 3.20 -8.60
C ASP A 290 10.22 2.18 -9.21
N ALA A 291 9.01 2.57 -9.61
CA ALA A 291 8.10 1.71 -10.36
C ALA A 291 8.71 1.26 -11.71
N VAL A 292 9.32 2.18 -12.46
CA VAL A 292 10.01 1.90 -13.74
C VAL A 292 11.51 1.67 -13.58
N GLY A 293 12.11 2.25 -12.55
CA GLY A 293 13.56 2.37 -12.39
C GLY A 293 14.21 1.30 -11.53
N ARG A 294 13.47 0.41 -10.87
CA ARG A 294 14.01 -0.71 -10.08
C ARG A 294 14.99 -1.67 -10.82
N GLN A 295 16.05 -2.10 -10.14
CA GLN A 295 17.02 -3.05 -10.67
C GLN A 295 16.39 -4.42 -10.99
N ARG A 296 16.97 -5.13 -11.95
CA ARG A 296 16.54 -6.48 -12.37
C ARG A 296 16.42 -7.44 -11.18
N GLY A 297 15.24 -8.04 -11.00
CA GLY A 297 15.09 -9.26 -10.22
C GLY A 297 15.32 -10.48 -11.13
N VAL A 298 16.05 -11.48 -10.64
CA VAL A 298 16.23 -12.79 -11.32
C VAL A 298 14.92 -13.58 -11.23
N GLY A 299 13.86 -13.07 -11.85
CA GLY A 299 12.54 -13.67 -11.88
C GLY A 299 12.28 -14.31 -13.23
N LEU A 300 12.14 -15.64 -13.27
CA LEU A 300 11.64 -16.40 -14.41
C LEU A 300 10.15 -16.05 -14.64
N GLY A 301 9.88 -14.97 -15.36
CA GLY A 301 8.51 -14.57 -15.72
C GLY A 301 8.48 -13.29 -16.56
N GLY A 302 7.77 -13.33 -17.70
CA GLY A 302 7.74 -12.29 -18.75
C GLY A 302 7.09 -10.93 -18.39
N GLY A 303 7.00 -10.58 -17.10
CA GLY A 303 6.60 -9.24 -16.65
C GLY A 303 7.75 -8.22 -16.65
N ASN A 304 9.00 -8.68 -16.79
CA ASN A 304 10.17 -7.80 -16.79
C ASN A 304 10.37 -7.04 -18.12
N ASP A 305 9.87 -7.58 -19.25
CA ASP A 305 10.23 -7.06 -20.58
C ASP A 305 9.65 -5.66 -20.86
N GLU A 306 8.43 -5.38 -20.40
CA GLU A 306 7.77 -4.09 -20.59
C GLU A 306 8.46 -2.98 -19.78
N ARG A 307 8.73 -3.28 -18.51
CA ARG A 307 9.41 -2.38 -17.59
C ARG A 307 10.83 -2.07 -18.06
N GLU A 308 11.56 -3.08 -18.54
CA GLU A 308 12.90 -2.89 -19.11
C GLU A 308 12.87 -2.05 -20.39
N GLN A 309 11.90 -2.29 -21.27
CA GLN A 309 11.76 -1.50 -22.49
C GLN A 309 11.47 -0.03 -22.18
N THR A 310 10.58 0.23 -21.23
CA THR A 310 10.22 1.59 -20.81
C THR A 310 11.38 2.29 -20.10
N LEU A 311 12.12 1.59 -19.23
CA LEU A 311 13.33 2.11 -18.60
C LEU A 311 14.39 2.46 -19.65
N ASN A 312 14.69 1.56 -20.58
CA ASN A 312 15.67 1.83 -21.63
C ASN A 312 15.25 3.00 -22.51
N GLN A 313 13.95 3.14 -22.81
CA GLN A 313 13.48 4.30 -23.55
C GLN A 313 13.69 5.60 -22.77
N LEU A 314 13.45 5.60 -21.45
CA LEU A 314 13.75 6.76 -20.60
C LEU A 314 15.23 7.11 -20.66
N LEU A 315 16.12 6.12 -20.55
CA LEU A 315 17.57 6.35 -20.66
C LEU A 315 17.98 6.92 -22.02
N ILE A 316 17.40 6.43 -23.12
CA ILE A 316 17.66 6.93 -24.47
C ILE A 316 17.21 8.39 -24.61
N GLU A 317 16.04 8.75 -24.09
CA GLU A 317 15.56 10.12 -24.15
C GLU A 317 16.38 11.07 -23.26
N MET A 318 16.88 10.60 -22.11
CA MET A 318 17.78 11.36 -21.23
C MET A 318 19.14 11.61 -21.90
N ASP A 319 19.74 10.57 -22.49
CA ASP A 319 21.04 10.68 -23.18
C ASP A 319 20.92 11.45 -24.51
N GLY A 320 19.72 11.48 -25.09
CA GLY A 320 19.41 12.18 -26.34
C GLY A 320 19.34 13.71 -26.22
N PHE A 321 19.46 14.26 -25.01
CA PHE A 321 19.59 15.70 -24.82
C PHE A 321 21.03 16.15 -25.02
N GLU A 322 21.29 16.81 -26.14
CA GLU A 322 22.36 17.80 -26.16
C GLU A 322 21.96 18.84 -25.11
N GLY A 323 22.77 19.07 -24.06
CA GLY A 323 22.46 19.87 -22.84
C GLY A 323 22.06 21.36 -23.06
N ASN A 324 21.63 21.69 -24.26
CA ASN A 324 21.22 22.95 -24.81
C ASN A 324 19.74 22.96 -25.26
N GLU A 325 18.88 22.08 -24.74
CA GLU A 325 17.42 22.17 -24.99
C GLU A 325 16.66 22.89 -23.87
N GLY A 326 17.28 23.11 -22.69
CA GLY A 326 16.65 23.84 -21.58
C GLY A 326 15.53 23.07 -20.88
N ILE A 327 15.60 21.74 -20.92
CA ILE A 327 14.67 20.83 -20.25
C ILE A 327 15.41 20.22 -19.07
N ILE A 328 14.74 20.15 -17.92
CA ILE A 328 15.27 19.51 -16.72
C ILE A 328 14.30 18.44 -16.26
N ILE A 329 14.84 17.26 -15.94
CA ILE A 329 14.07 16.15 -15.40
C ILE A 329 14.23 16.16 -13.88
N ILE A 330 13.12 16.13 -13.16
CA ILE A 330 13.10 15.93 -11.71
C ILE A 330 12.37 14.63 -11.44
N ALA A 331 13.00 13.71 -10.71
CA ALA A 331 12.36 12.47 -10.29
C ALA A 331 12.25 12.42 -8.77
N ALA A 332 11.20 11.80 -8.24
CA ALA A 332 11.05 11.55 -6.81
C ALA A 332 11.02 10.03 -6.55
N THR A 333 11.68 9.61 -5.47
CA THR A 333 11.57 8.22 -4.98
C THR A 333 11.61 8.19 -3.45
N ASN A 334 10.96 7.17 -2.90
CA ASN A 334 11.10 6.81 -1.49
C ASN A 334 12.22 5.80 -1.25
N ARG A 335 12.76 5.22 -2.32
CA ARG A 335 13.67 4.07 -2.30
C ARG A 335 14.73 4.20 -3.38
N SER A 336 15.78 4.98 -3.11
CA SER A 336 16.92 5.10 -4.03
C SER A 336 17.72 3.80 -4.15
N ASP A 337 17.69 2.96 -3.11
CA ASP A 337 18.40 1.69 -2.97
C ASP A 337 18.02 0.66 -4.03
N VAL A 338 16.77 0.70 -4.49
CA VAL A 338 16.28 -0.26 -5.49
C VAL A 338 16.48 0.20 -6.92
N LEU A 339 16.88 1.46 -7.16
CA LEU A 339 16.99 2.00 -8.51
C LEU A 339 18.16 1.39 -9.28
N ASP A 340 17.98 1.25 -10.59
CA ASP A 340 19.01 0.80 -11.52
C ASP A 340 20.15 1.83 -11.51
N PRO A 341 21.40 1.40 -11.22
CA PRO A 341 22.57 2.28 -11.22
C PRO A 341 22.77 3.04 -12.53
N ALA A 342 22.23 2.54 -13.65
CA ALA A 342 22.25 3.22 -14.92
C ALA A 342 21.55 4.59 -14.87
N LEU A 343 20.45 4.74 -14.11
CA LEU A 343 19.74 6.02 -13.95
C LEU A 343 20.60 7.08 -13.24
N LEU A 344 21.51 6.64 -12.37
CA LEU A 344 22.31 7.48 -11.48
C LEU A 344 23.66 7.89 -12.08
N ARG A 345 23.92 7.56 -13.35
CA ARG A 345 25.16 7.91 -14.05
C ARG A 345 25.16 9.37 -14.48
N ALA A 346 26.35 9.95 -14.60
CA ALA A 346 26.54 11.32 -15.09
C ALA A 346 25.87 11.50 -16.47
N GLY A 347 25.13 12.61 -16.63
CA GLY A 347 24.31 12.87 -17.82
C GLY A 347 22.85 12.38 -17.71
N ARG A 348 22.47 11.73 -16.60
CA ARG A 348 21.10 11.31 -16.28
C ARG A 348 20.66 11.97 -14.98
N PHE A 349 20.41 11.22 -13.90
CA PHE A 349 20.22 11.79 -12.56
C PHE A 349 21.58 11.98 -11.88
N ASP A 350 22.25 13.07 -12.26
CA ASP A 350 23.58 13.42 -11.76
C ASP A 350 23.53 14.23 -10.46
N ARG A 351 22.41 14.90 -10.16
CA ARG A 351 22.18 15.52 -8.85
C ARG A 351 21.21 14.70 -8.01
N LYS A 352 21.59 14.45 -6.76
CA LYS A 352 20.73 13.82 -5.75
C LYS A 352 20.52 14.80 -4.61
N VAL A 353 19.26 15.07 -4.30
CA VAL A 353 18.87 15.91 -3.18
C VAL A 353 18.12 15.04 -2.18
N LEU A 354 18.67 14.90 -0.98
CA LEU A 354 18.03 14.16 0.11
C LEU A 354 17.03 15.06 0.81
N VAL A 355 15.74 14.83 0.61
CA VAL A 355 14.64 15.51 1.27
C VAL A 355 14.27 14.72 2.54
N GLY A 356 14.93 15.09 3.63
CA GLY A 356 14.86 14.42 4.91
C GLY A 356 13.56 14.65 5.69
N ARG A 357 13.51 14.10 6.91
CA ARG A 357 12.49 14.49 7.89
C ARG A 357 12.85 15.87 8.45
N PRO A 358 11.88 16.77 8.65
CA PRO A 358 12.14 18.10 9.18
C PRO A 358 12.59 18.07 10.66
N ASP A 359 13.46 19.00 11.02
CA ASP A 359 13.85 19.31 12.40
C ASP A 359 12.72 20.05 13.15
N VAL A 360 12.89 20.32 14.46
CA VAL A 360 11.88 21.06 15.25
C VAL A 360 11.47 22.38 14.58
N LYS A 361 12.45 23.16 14.08
CA LYS A 361 12.18 24.46 13.44
C LYS A 361 11.45 24.29 12.11
N GLY A 362 11.83 23.29 11.32
CA GLY A 362 11.17 22.91 10.09
C GLY A 362 9.73 22.47 10.32
N ARG A 363 9.47 21.65 11.35
CA ARG A 363 8.12 21.25 11.74
C ARG A 363 7.26 22.45 12.15
N GLU A 364 7.81 23.36 12.96
CA GLU A 364 7.14 24.63 13.32
C GLU A 364 6.79 25.46 12.07
N ALA A 365 7.73 25.58 11.13
CA ALA A 365 7.54 26.33 9.89
C ALA A 365 6.47 25.68 8.99
N ILE A 366 6.46 24.34 8.87
CA ILE A 366 5.44 23.59 8.13
C ILE A 366 4.07 23.78 8.78
N LEU A 367 3.96 23.62 10.10
CA LEU A 367 2.72 23.87 10.84
C LEU A 367 2.21 25.28 10.59
N ARG A 368 3.10 26.29 10.59
CA ARG A 368 2.73 27.68 10.30
C ARG A 368 2.17 27.86 8.88
N VAL A 369 2.71 27.15 7.88
CA VAL A 369 2.17 27.19 6.51
C VAL A 369 0.76 26.62 6.45
N HIS A 370 0.54 25.42 7.03
CA HIS A 370 -0.77 24.77 7.03
C HIS A 370 -1.79 25.45 7.97
N ALA A 371 -1.33 26.19 8.97
CA ALA A 371 -2.15 26.99 9.88
C ALA A 371 -2.76 28.24 9.22
N LYS A 372 -2.16 28.81 8.16
CA LYS A 372 -2.60 30.09 7.54
C LYS A 372 -4.09 30.11 7.15
N ASN A 373 -4.64 28.96 6.76
CA ASN A 373 -6.02 28.83 6.30
C ASN A 373 -6.97 28.28 7.39
N LYS A 374 -6.52 28.18 8.65
CA LYS A 374 -7.30 27.59 9.75
C LYS A 374 -7.46 28.60 10.90
N PRO A 375 -8.66 28.74 11.48
CA PRO A 375 -8.87 29.61 12.63
C PRO A 375 -8.33 28.94 13.90
N LEU A 376 -7.12 29.33 14.32
CA LEU A 376 -6.49 28.89 15.57
C LEU A 376 -6.78 29.87 16.70
N ALA A 377 -6.96 29.36 17.92
CA ALA A 377 -7.09 30.18 19.12
C ALA A 377 -5.72 30.72 19.56
N LYS A 378 -5.73 31.80 20.35
CA LYS A 378 -4.49 32.48 20.81
C LYS A 378 -3.63 31.63 21.74
N ASN A 379 -4.22 30.62 22.38
CA ASN A 379 -3.55 29.70 23.29
C ASN A 379 -2.83 28.54 22.58
N VAL A 380 -2.87 28.48 21.24
CA VAL A 380 -2.18 27.45 20.47
C VAL A 380 -0.73 27.85 20.25
N ASP A 381 0.20 27.12 20.86
CA ASP A 381 1.62 27.23 20.58
C ASP A 381 2.08 26.15 19.59
N LEU A 382 2.31 26.55 18.33
CA LEU A 382 2.80 25.64 17.28
C LEU A 382 4.23 25.15 17.54
N LYS A 383 5.01 25.84 18.37
CA LYS A 383 6.35 25.41 18.76
C LYS A 383 6.28 24.21 19.69
N LEU A 384 5.33 24.20 20.63
CA LEU A 384 5.09 23.07 21.52
C LEU A 384 4.64 21.84 20.73
N VAL A 385 3.69 22.01 19.81
CA VAL A 385 3.22 20.96 18.87
C VAL A 385 4.41 20.38 18.08
N ALA A 386 5.29 21.23 17.54
CA ALA A 386 6.47 20.78 16.80
C ALA A 386 7.44 19.94 17.65
N GLN A 387 7.54 20.22 18.95
CA GLN A 387 8.34 19.42 19.90
C GLN A 387 7.66 18.10 20.26
N GLN A 388 6.33 18.07 20.34
CA GLN A 388 5.52 16.90 20.65
C GLN A 388 5.39 15.91 19.48
N THR A 389 5.70 16.35 18.26
CA THR A 389 5.64 15.50 17.05
C THR A 389 7.03 15.14 16.50
N PRO A 390 7.94 14.51 17.27
CA PRO A 390 9.25 14.14 16.76
C PRO A 390 9.13 13.09 15.65
N GLY A 391 9.90 13.29 14.57
CA GLY A 391 9.92 12.38 13.44
C GLY A 391 8.72 12.46 12.48
N PHE A 392 7.75 13.35 12.73
CA PHE A 392 6.64 13.59 11.80
C PHE A 392 7.13 14.26 10.52
N VAL A 393 6.59 13.85 9.38
CA VAL A 393 6.84 14.51 8.08
C VAL A 393 5.79 15.58 7.80
N GLY A 394 6.01 16.40 6.76
CA GLY A 394 5.09 17.49 6.43
C GLY A 394 3.64 17.04 6.21
N ALA A 395 3.45 15.89 5.55
CA ALA A 395 2.12 15.29 5.38
C ALA A 395 1.46 14.88 6.71
N ASP A 396 2.23 14.40 7.68
CA ASP A 396 1.70 14.03 9.00
C ASP A 396 1.28 15.28 9.77
N LEU A 397 2.07 16.36 9.70
CA LEU A 397 1.75 17.65 10.34
C LEU A 397 0.52 18.32 9.72
N GLU A 398 0.38 18.25 8.40
CA GLU A 398 -0.83 18.66 7.71
C GLU A 398 -2.05 17.86 8.21
N ASN A 399 -1.88 16.55 8.35
CA ASN A 399 -2.93 15.67 8.84
C ASN A 399 -3.32 15.97 10.29
N VAL A 400 -2.36 16.27 11.18
CA VAL A 400 -2.64 16.70 12.58
C VAL A 400 -3.51 17.95 12.59
N LEU A 401 -3.15 19.00 11.84
CA LEU A 401 -3.95 20.23 11.79
C LEU A 401 -5.30 20.04 11.10
N ASN A 402 -5.40 19.07 10.18
CA ASN A 402 -6.66 18.71 9.55
C ASN A 402 -7.58 17.97 10.54
N GLU A 403 -7.07 16.97 11.25
CA GLU A 403 -7.81 16.25 12.28
C GLU A 403 -8.22 17.18 13.43
N ALA A 404 -7.38 18.14 13.83
CA ALA A 404 -7.73 19.15 14.84
C ALA A 404 -8.93 19.99 14.40
N ALA A 405 -8.96 20.41 13.13
CA ALA A 405 -10.12 21.10 12.55
C ALA A 405 -11.38 20.22 12.54
N LEU A 406 -11.26 18.93 12.25
CA LEU A 406 -12.37 17.98 12.28
C LEU A 406 -12.86 17.70 13.71
N VAL A 407 -11.97 17.67 14.71
CA VAL A 407 -12.32 17.55 16.13
C VAL A 407 -13.09 18.80 16.58
N ALA A 408 -12.56 20.00 16.29
CA ALA A 408 -13.22 21.26 16.61
C ALA A 408 -14.60 21.37 15.94
N ALA A 409 -14.70 20.98 14.66
CA ALA A 409 -15.98 20.95 13.94
C ALA A 409 -16.98 19.97 14.55
N ARG A 410 -16.56 18.76 14.96
CA ARG A 410 -17.43 17.79 15.67
C ARG A 410 -17.92 18.32 17.01
N ARG A 411 -17.13 19.14 17.69
CA ARG A 411 -17.49 19.83 18.94
C ARG A 411 -18.30 21.11 18.70
N ASN A 412 -18.67 21.43 17.45
CA ASN A 412 -19.34 22.65 17.03
C ASN A 412 -18.61 23.94 17.44
N LYS A 413 -17.28 23.89 17.55
CA LYS A 413 -16.43 25.07 17.80
C LYS A 413 -16.19 25.83 16.50
N LYS A 414 -15.99 27.16 16.61
CA LYS A 414 -15.64 28.04 15.48
C LYS A 414 -14.14 28.23 15.29
N VAL A 415 -13.37 27.93 16.32
CA VAL A 415 -11.92 28.12 16.41
C VAL A 415 -11.34 26.82 16.98
N ILE A 416 -10.12 26.48 16.56
CA ILE A 416 -9.38 25.29 17.00
C ILE A 416 -8.56 25.69 18.24
N ASP A 417 -8.78 25.02 19.36
CA ASP A 417 -8.03 25.23 20.61
C ASP A 417 -6.89 24.21 20.77
N ALA A 418 -6.01 24.41 21.75
CA ALA A 418 -4.91 23.47 22.06
C ALA A 418 -5.42 22.04 22.31
N ASP A 419 -6.49 21.86 23.11
CA ASP A 419 -7.08 20.54 23.38
C ASP A 419 -7.58 19.81 22.11
N ASP A 420 -7.94 20.54 21.05
CA ASP A 420 -8.36 19.94 19.79
C ASP A 420 -7.16 19.45 18.97
N ILE A 421 -6.00 20.10 19.12
CA ILE A 421 -4.72 19.67 18.54
C ILE A 421 -4.16 18.47 19.32
N ASP A 422 -4.18 18.50 20.64
CA ASP A 422 -3.73 17.37 21.47
C ASP A 422 -4.53 16.08 21.17
N GLU A 423 -5.85 16.19 21.00
CA GLU A 423 -6.70 15.07 20.59
C GLU A 423 -6.40 14.60 19.15
N ALA A 424 -5.99 15.51 18.27
CA ALA A 424 -5.61 15.19 16.90
C ALA A 424 -4.26 14.48 16.83
N GLU A 425 -3.26 14.93 17.59
CA GLU A 425 -1.97 14.28 17.72
C GLU A 425 -2.14 12.84 18.23
N ASP A 426 -2.87 12.67 19.34
CA ASP A 426 -3.19 11.35 19.89
C ASP A 426 -3.84 10.44 18.83
N ARG A 427 -4.73 11.01 18.01
CA ARG A 427 -5.44 10.28 16.97
C ARG A 427 -4.54 9.90 15.79
N VAL A 428 -3.59 10.74 15.41
CA VAL A 428 -2.62 10.43 14.36
C VAL A 428 -1.62 9.36 14.84
N ILE A 429 -1.21 9.42 16.11
CA ILE A 429 -0.25 8.46 16.70
C ILE A 429 -0.90 7.10 16.98
N ALA A 430 -1.99 7.09 17.76
CA ALA A 430 -2.57 5.87 18.33
C ALA A 430 -3.94 5.48 17.72
N GLY A 431 -4.48 6.31 16.83
CA GLY A 431 -5.80 6.11 16.21
C GLY A 431 -6.96 6.68 17.03
N PRO A 432 -8.20 6.54 16.55
CA PRO A 432 -9.37 7.09 17.22
C PRO A 432 -9.64 6.40 18.57
N SER A 433 -10.09 7.18 19.56
CA SER A 433 -10.53 6.68 20.86
C SER A 433 -11.76 5.79 20.74
N LYS A 434 -11.75 4.63 21.40
CA LYS A 434 -12.92 3.72 21.45
C LYS A 434 -13.70 3.93 22.75
N LYS A 435 -14.48 5.00 22.82
CA LYS A 435 -15.29 5.33 24.01
C LYS A 435 -16.36 4.28 24.33
N ASP A 436 -16.88 3.58 23.31
CA ASP A 436 -17.92 2.56 23.49
C ASP A 436 -17.39 1.18 23.91
N LYS A 437 -16.06 1.00 23.99
CA LYS A 437 -15.49 -0.27 24.43
C LYS A 437 -15.64 -0.36 25.95
N THR A 438 -16.60 -1.15 26.42
CA THR A 438 -16.75 -1.48 27.84
C THR A 438 -15.53 -2.31 28.29
N VAL A 439 -14.59 -1.67 28.98
CA VAL A 439 -13.43 -2.32 29.59
C VAL A 439 -13.81 -2.72 31.01
N SER A 440 -13.46 -3.94 31.44
CA SER A 440 -13.71 -4.36 32.82
C SER A 440 -12.88 -3.52 33.80
N GLU A 441 -13.37 -3.31 35.03
CA GLU A 441 -12.60 -2.56 36.04
C GLU A 441 -11.23 -3.19 36.31
N ARG A 442 -11.17 -4.54 36.30
CA ARG A 442 -9.93 -5.28 36.47
C ARG A 442 -8.95 -5.02 35.33
N ASP A 443 -9.42 -5.04 34.07
CA ASP A 443 -8.55 -4.78 32.92
C ASP A 443 -8.08 -3.31 32.92
N ARG A 444 -8.97 -2.37 33.27
CA ARG A 444 -8.62 -0.95 33.41
C ARG A 444 -7.57 -0.74 34.49
N GLN A 445 -7.68 -1.47 35.61
CA GLN A 445 -6.67 -1.47 36.67
C GLN A 445 -5.34 -2.06 36.18
N MET A 446 -5.35 -3.18 35.47
CA MET A 446 -4.11 -3.74 34.93
C MET A 446 -3.42 -2.77 33.96
N VAL A 447 -4.17 -2.14 33.04
CA VAL A 447 -3.63 -1.12 32.13
C VAL A 447 -3.06 0.06 32.91
N ALA A 448 -3.75 0.58 33.92
CA ALA A 448 -3.26 1.72 34.70
C ALA A 448 -1.92 1.45 35.40
N TYR A 449 -1.76 0.28 36.00
CA TYR A 449 -0.50 -0.12 36.64
C TYR A 449 0.59 -0.46 35.62
N HIS A 450 0.22 -0.97 34.45
CA HIS A 450 1.12 -1.21 33.32
C HIS A 450 1.71 0.12 32.81
N GLU A 451 0.85 1.10 32.48
CA GLU A 451 1.28 2.41 32.00
C GLU A 451 2.03 3.22 33.07
N ALA A 452 1.63 3.09 34.35
CA ALA A 452 2.38 3.65 35.47
C ALA A 452 3.79 3.02 35.59
N GLY A 453 3.95 1.75 35.19
CA GLY A 453 5.22 1.04 35.14
C GLY A 453 6.18 1.65 34.12
N HIS A 454 5.72 1.91 32.90
CA HIS A 454 6.50 2.65 31.91
C HIS A 454 6.84 4.06 32.40
N THR A 455 5.86 4.74 32.98
CA THR A 455 5.99 6.12 33.46
C THR A 455 7.07 6.24 34.53
N ILE A 456 7.03 5.41 35.59
CA ILE A 456 8.00 5.52 36.69
C ILE A 456 9.42 5.19 36.24
N VAL A 457 9.60 4.19 35.38
CA VAL A 457 10.91 3.83 34.84
C VAL A 457 11.44 4.95 33.96
N GLY A 458 10.61 5.55 33.11
CA GLY A 458 10.99 6.68 32.26
C GLY A 458 11.25 7.99 33.02
N LEU A 459 10.63 8.20 34.18
CA LEU A 459 10.93 9.35 35.04
C LEU A 459 12.29 9.20 35.74
N VAL A 460 12.58 8.00 36.24
CA VAL A 460 13.85 7.70 36.92
C VAL A 460 15.00 7.65 35.92
N LEU A 461 14.81 7.01 34.77
CA LEU A 461 15.76 6.92 33.67
C LEU A 461 15.47 8.02 32.65
N SER A 462 15.86 9.25 33.00
CA SER A 462 15.53 10.45 32.24
C SER A 462 16.70 11.02 31.44
N ASN A 463 17.76 10.27 31.15
CA ASN A 463 18.93 10.84 30.47
C ASN A 463 18.59 11.34 29.06
N ALA A 464 18.03 10.48 28.21
CA ALA A 464 17.72 10.83 26.82
C ALA A 464 16.28 11.32 26.59
N ARG A 465 15.31 10.91 27.41
CA ARG A 465 13.88 11.14 27.19
C ARG A 465 13.17 11.62 28.45
N VAL A 466 12.08 12.35 28.25
CA VAL A 466 11.20 12.86 29.31
C VAL A 466 9.78 12.36 29.05
N VAL A 467 9.13 11.85 30.09
CA VAL A 467 7.73 11.45 30.01
C VAL A 467 6.86 12.68 29.84
N HIS A 468 6.14 12.74 28.72
CA HIS A 468 5.33 13.89 28.36
C HIS A 468 3.85 13.67 28.69
N LYS A 469 3.35 12.46 28.46
CA LYS A 469 1.93 12.13 28.66
C LYS A 469 1.75 10.64 28.88
N VAL A 470 0.80 10.28 29.74
CA VAL A 470 0.37 8.89 29.93
C VAL A 470 -1.15 8.82 29.98
N THR A 471 -1.74 7.83 29.30
CA THR A 471 -3.19 7.63 29.27
C THR A 471 -3.57 6.16 29.30
N ILE A 472 -4.71 5.87 29.93
CA ILE A 472 -5.33 4.54 29.97
C ILE A 472 -6.57 4.46 29.07
N VAL A 473 -6.79 5.48 28.24
CA VAL A 473 -7.92 5.52 27.31
C VAL A 473 -7.58 4.65 26.09
N PRO A 474 -8.40 3.63 25.78
CA PRO A 474 -8.09 2.71 24.69
C PRO A 474 -8.19 3.41 23.33
N ARG A 475 -7.08 3.38 22.57
CA ARG A 475 -6.99 3.89 21.19
C ARG A 475 -6.54 2.78 20.25
N GLY A 476 -7.24 2.64 19.12
CA GLY A 476 -6.90 1.63 18.11
C GLY A 476 -6.85 0.20 18.67
N ARG A 477 -5.63 -0.37 18.74
CA ARG A 477 -5.32 -1.69 19.32
C ARG A 477 -4.72 -1.62 20.74
N ALA A 478 -4.30 -0.43 21.19
CA ALA A 478 -3.68 -0.21 22.49
C ALA A 478 -4.73 -0.08 23.62
N GLY A 479 -4.41 -0.62 24.79
CA GLY A 479 -5.22 -0.49 26.01
C GLY A 479 -5.00 0.83 26.74
N GLY A 480 -3.75 1.29 26.73
CA GLY A 480 -3.24 2.59 27.16
C GLY A 480 -1.93 2.86 26.41
N TYR A 481 -1.32 4.01 26.65
CA TYR A 481 0.03 4.30 26.15
C TYR A 481 0.69 5.44 26.94
N MET A 482 2.02 5.43 26.93
CA MET A 482 2.87 6.51 27.42
C MET A 482 3.66 7.12 26.26
N ILE A 483 3.64 8.44 26.14
CA ILE A 483 4.50 9.20 25.21
C ILE A 483 5.68 9.78 26.00
N ALA A 484 6.89 9.38 25.59
CA ALA A 484 8.13 9.99 26.05
C ALA A 484 8.81 10.71 24.88
N LEU A 485 9.11 11.99 25.07
CA LEU A 485 9.77 12.84 24.09
C LEU A 485 11.28 12.88 24.35
N PRO A 486 12.13 12.89 23.31
CA PRO A 486 13.55 13.13 23.50
C PRO A 486 13.81 14.55 24.00
N LYS A 487 14.80 14.73 24.88
CA LYS A 487 15.18 16.07 25.38
C LYS A 487 15.71 16.99 24.28
N GLU A 488 16.45 16.39 23.35
CA GLU A 488 17.03 17.05 22.20
C GLU A 488 16.86 16.12 20.99
N ASP A 489 16.73 16.67 19.77
CA ASP A 489 16.76 15.88 18.52
C ASP A 489 18.18 15.31 18.33
N GLN A 490 18.52 14.25 19.07
CA GLN A 490 19.81 13.59 19.01
C GLN A 490 19.84 12.56 17.88
N MET A 491 20.83 12.68 17.00
CA MET A 491 21.07 11.71 15.93
C MET A 491 21.79 10.44 16.41
N LEU A 492 22.49 10.51 17.54
CA LEU A 492 23.32 9.43 18.07
C LEU A 492 22.78 8.99 19.44
N LEU A 493 22.54 7.69 19.60
CA LEU A 493 22.16 7.09 20.87
C LEU A 493 23.35 6.33 21.46
N SER A 494 23.65 6.56 22.73
CA SER A 494 24.67 5.78 23.43
C SER A 494 24.16 4.40 23.83
N LYS A 495 25.08 3.49 24.18
CA LYS A 495 24.73 2.17 24.73
C LYS A 495 23.91 2.29 26.01
N GLU A 496 24.19 3.30 26.84
CA GLU A 496 23.44 3.56 28.06
C GLU A 496 22.01 4.03 27.76
N ASP A 497 21.84 4.96 26.80
CA ASP A 497 20.50 5.43 26.39
C ASP A 497 19.63 4.30 25.85
N MET A 498 20.22 3.36 25.11
CA MET A 498 19.51 2.18 24.62
C MET A 498 19.15 1.20 25.75
N LYS A 499 20.05 0.98 26.72
CA LYS A 499 19.75 0.17 27.91
C LYS A 499 18.62 0.78 28.73
N GLU A 500 18.59 2.10 28.89
CA GLU A 500 17.50 2.80 29.56
C GLU A 500 16.17 2.65 28.81
N GLN A 501 16.18 2.74 27.48
CA GLN A 501 15.00 2.50 26.66
C GLN A 501 14.49 1.06 26.78
N LEU A 502 15.39 0.07 26.80
CA LEU A 502 15.03 -1.32 27.06
C LEU A 502 14.38 -1.49 28.45
N ALA A 503 14.94 -0.86 29.48
CA ALA A 503 14.35 -0.89 30.82
C ALA A 503 12.96 -0.23 30.84
N GLY A 504 12.80 0.90 30.16
CA GLY A 504 11.52 1.57 29.97
C GLY A 504 10.47 0.68 29.33
N LEU A 505 10.82 -0.03 28.25
CA LEU A 505 9.93 -1.00 27.56
C LEU A 505 9.58 -2.20 28.45
N MET A 506 10.49 -2.65 29.31
CA MET A 506 10.20 -3.75 30.26
C MET A 506 9.33 -3.30 31.45
N GLY A 507 9.20 -1.99 31.69
CA GLY A 507 8.50 -1.42 32.84
C GLY A 507 7.05 -1.89 33.00
N GLY A 508 6.28 -1.90 31.91
CA GLY A 508 4.87 -2.31 31.93
C GLY A 508 4.68 -3.76 32.37
N ARG A 509 5.40 -4.71 31.74
CA ARG A 509 5.38 -6.12 32.14
C ARG A 509 5.77 -6.31 33.60
N VAL A 510 6.86 -5.68 34.03
CA VAL A 510 7.39 -5.88 35.38
C VAL A 510 6.43 -5.34 36.44
N ALA A 511 5.73 -4.23 36.14
CA ALA A 511 4.68 -3.70 37.02
C ALA A 511 3.52 -4.69 37.19
N GLU A 512 3.08 -5.35 36.11
CA GLU A 512 2.03 -6.39 36.19
C GLU A 512 2.45 -7.56 37.08
N GLU A 513 3.68 -8.05 36.92
CA GLU A 513 4.22 -9.17 37.68
C GLU A 513 4.35 -8.83 39.18
N ILE A 514 4.88 -7.66 39.52
CA ILE A 514 5.10 -7.25 40.92
C ILE A 514 3.77 -7.01 41.66
N ILE A 515 2.78 -6.43 40.98
CA ILE A 515 1.54 -5.98 41.64
C ILE A 515 0.45 -7.05 41.59
N PHE A 516 0.24 -7.68 40.44
CA PHE A 516 -0.85 -8.63 40.23
C PHE A 516 -0.41 -10.08 40.17
N ASN A 517 0.91 -10.35 40.07
CA ASN A 517 1.47 -11.69 39.92
C ASN A 517 0.84 -12.45 38.74
N VAL A 518 0.60 -11.75 37.63
CA VAL A 518 0.08 -12.29 36.37
C VAL A 518 0.86 -11.74 35.18
N GLN A 519 0.86 -12.50 34.09
CA GLN A 519 1.43 -12.08 32.81
C GLN A 519 0.28 -11.94 31.79
N THR A 520 0.08 -10.73 31.28
CA THR A 520 -0.95 -10.42 30.28
C THR A 520 -0.41 -10.46 28.86
N THR A 521 -1.28 -10.42 27.85
CA THR A 521 -0.90 -10.25 26.44
C THR A 521 -0.63 -8.79 26.04
N GLY A 522 -0.87 -7.83 26.95
CA GLY A 522 -0.75 -6.39 26.69
C GLY A 522 0.67 -5.96 26.35
N ALA A 523 1.68 -6.56 26.99
CA ALA A 523 3.09 -6.22 26.80
C ALA A 523 3.73 -6.74 25.48
N SER A 524 2.95 -7.33 24.58
CA SER A 524 3.49 -8.00 23.38
C SER A 524 4.26 -7.05 22.45
N ASN A 525 3.74 -5.84 22.26
CA ASN A 525 4.40 -4.78 21.47
C ASN A 525 5.68 -4.25 22.14
N ASP A 526 5.75 -4.24 23.47
CA ASP A 526 6.95 -3.80 24.20
C ASP A 526 8.07 -4.82 24.07
N PHE A 527 7.75 -6.11 24.11
CA PHE A 527 8.71 -7.17 23.84
C PHE A 527 9.21 -7.16 22.40
N GLU A 528 8.33 -6.93 21.43
CA GLU A 528 8.72 -6.85 20.02
C GLU A 528 9.74 -5.71 19.82
N GLN A 529 9.42 -4.51 20.30
CA GLN A 529 10.31 -3.35 20.22
C GLN A 529 11.62 -3.56 20.98
N ALA A 530 11.56 -4.09 22.21
CA ALA A 530 12.74 -4.32 23.02
C ALA A 530 13.65 -5.39 22.42
N THR A 531 13.07 -6.47 21.89
CA THR A 531 13.83 -7.54 21.23
C THR A 531 14.50 -7.03 19.97
N GLN A 532 13.79 -6.25 19.15
CA GLN A 532 14.36 -5.64 17.95
C GLN A 532 15.51 -4.69 18.31
N MET A 533 15.31 -3.82 19.30
CA MET A 533 16.34 -2.88 19.75
C MET A 533 17.58 -3.61 20.31
N ALA A 534 17.38 -4.59 21.20
CA ALA A 534 18.47 -5.39 21.76
C ALA A 534 19.22 -6.16 20.66
N ARG A 535 18.51 -6.69 19.66
CA ARG A 535 19.15 -7.33 18.51
C ARG A 535 19.97 -6.33 17.70
N SER A 536 19.44 -5.16 17.36
CA SER A 536 20.20 -4.12 16.64
C SER A 536 21.43 -3.64 17.43
N MET A 537 21.36 -3.53 18.76
CA MET A 537 22.52 -3.24 19.61
C MET A 537 23.64 -4.25 19.39
N VAL A 538 23.29 -5.53 19.31
CA VAL A 538 24.25 -6.63 19.16
C VAL A 538 24.74 -6.78 17.72
N THR A 539 23.82 -6.77 16.76
CA THR A 539 24.12 -7.19 15.37
C THR A 539 24.44 -6.04 14.43
N GLU A 540 23.92 -4.83 14.66
CA GLU A 540 24.09 -3.68 13.78
C GLU A 540 25.09 -2.66 14.35
N TYR A 541 24.99 -2.34 15.64
CA TYR A 541 25.77 -1.28 16.28
C TYR A 541 27.06 -1.77 16.95
N GLY A 542 27.26 -3.08 17.08
CA GLY A 542 28.47 -3.66 17.68
C GLY A 542 28.63 -3.30 19.17
N MET A 543 27.52 -3.19 19.90
CA MET A 543 27.51 -2.80 21.33
C MET A 543 27.69 -3.98 22.30
N SER A 544 27.90 -5.20 21.80
CA SER A 544 28.22 -6.38 22.61
C SER A 544 29.73 -6.54 22.80
N GLU A 545 30.15 -6.81 24.03
CA GLU A 545 31.57 -7.06 24.33
C GLU A 545 32.02 -8.45 23.87
N LYS A 546 31.12 -9.44 23.88
CA LYS A 546 31.42 -10.82 23.48
C LYS A 546 31.60 -10.95 21.97
N LEU A 547 30.71 -10.32 21.21
CA LEU A 547 30.71 -10.35 19.75
C LEU A 547 31.61 -9.24 19.15
N GLY A 548 31.91 -8.20 19.92
CA GLY A 548 32.79 -7.11 19.53
C GLY A 548 32.15 -6.16 18.51
N PRO A 549 32.94 -5.20 17.98
CA PRO A 549 32.46 -4.14 17.09
C PRO A 549 32.33 -4.63 15.64
N VAL A 550 31.57 -5.71 15.42
CA VAL A 550 31.34 -6.30 14.09
C VAL A 550 29.87 -6.20 13.73
N GLN A 551 29.59 -5.81 12.49
CA GLN A 551 28.23 -5.78 11.95
C GLN A 551 27.84 -7.15 11.37
N TYR A 552 27.07 -7.92 12.13
CA TYR A 552 26.55 -9.24 11.76
C TYR A 552 25.32 -9.15 10.87
N GLU A 553 24.41 -8.25 11.23
CA GLU A 553 23.19 -7.95 10.50
C GLU A 553 23.20 -6.48 10.13
N GLY A 554 22.48 -6.12 9.08
CA GLY A 554 22.39 -4.73 8.70
C GLY A 554 21.50 -4.54 7.52
N ASN A 555 20.67 -3.51 7.61
CA ASN A 555 19.81 -3.05 6.53
C ASN A 555 20.60 -2.27 5.46
N HIS A 556 21.79 -2.75 5.10
CA HIS A 556 22.45 -2.28 3.88
C HIS A 556 21.94 -3.13 2.73
N ALA A 557 20.85 -2.67 2.13
CA ALA A 557 20.59 -2.88 0.71
C ALA A 557 21.69 -2.15 -0.09
N MET A 558 22.91 -2.66 -0.04
CA MET A 558 23.98 -2.25 -0.96
C MET A 558 23.68 -2.94 -2.28
N PHE A 559 23.21 -2.15 -3.25
CA PHE A 559 23.04 -2.56 -4.66
C PHE A 559 22.09 -3.72 -4.94
N GLY A 560 20.78 -3.53 -4.71
CA GLY A 560 19.67 -4.18 -5.47
C GLY A 560 19.67 -5.71 -5.68
N ALA A 561 20.63 -6.45 -5.14
CA ALA A 561 20.57 -7.85 -4.88
C ALA A 561 19.78 -8.01 -3.58
N ALA A 562 18.98 -9.07 -3.47
CA ALA A 562 18.66 -9.57 -2.14
C ALA A 562 20.01 -9.67 -1.42
N SER A 563 20.24 -8.84 -0.40
CA SER A 563 21.46 -8.95 0.39
C SER A 563 21.54 -10.42 0.75
N PRO A 564 22.57 -11.17 0.31
CA PRO A 564 22.71 -12.53 0.79
C PRO A 564 22.67 -12.37 2.30
N GLN A 565 21.71 -13.02 2.96
CA GLN A 565 21.69 -13.11 4.41
C GLN A 565 23.14 -13.38 4.77
N LYS A 566 23.83 -12.43 5.41
CA LYS A 566 25.22 -12.62 5.77
C LYS A 566 25.22 -13.96 6.46
N SER A 567 25.98 -14.91 5.93
CA SER A 567 25.97 -16.28 6.44
C SER A 567 26.66 -16.25 7.80
N ILE A 568 25.87 -15.94 8.82
CA ILE A 568 26.26 -16.02 10.22
C ILE A 568 26.34 -17.51 10.54
N SER A 569 27.42 -17.93 11.21
CA SER A 569 27.53 -19.32 11.67
C SER A 569 26.44 -19.62 12.70
N GLU A 570 25.95 -20.85 12.79
CA GLU A 570 24.96 -21.22 13.81
C GLU A 570 25.45 -20.92 15.23
N GLN A 571 26.76 -21.06 15.48
CA GLN A 571 27.36 -20.71 16.76
C GLN A 571 27.24 -19.20 17.04
N THR A 572 27.55 -18.36 16.06
CA THR A 572 27.41 -16.91 16.21
C THR A 572 25.94 -16.50 16.36
N ALA A 573 25.01 -17.16 15.65
CA ALA A 573 23.58 -16.90 15.82
C ALA A 573 23.11 -17.24 17.25
N TYR A 574 23.57 -18.38 17.80
CA TYR A 574 23.33 -18.74 19.19
C TYR A 574 23.91 -17.70 20.16
N GLU A 575 25.15 -17.24 19.94
CA GLU A 575 25.78 -16.21 20.76
C GLU A 575 25.02 -14.88 20.71
N ILE A 576 24.47 -14.50 19.54
CA ILE A 576 23.59 -13.33 19.39
C ILE A 576 22.32 -13.50 20.23
N ASP A 577 21.65 -14.65 20.13
CA ASP A 577 20.41 -14.92 20.87
C ASP A 577 20.63 -14.94 22.40
N GLU A 578 21.74 -15.50 22.86
CA GLU A 578 22.14 -15.45 24.28
C GLU A 578 22.36 -14.01 24.75
N GLU A 579 23.10 -13.20 23.98
CA GLU A 579 23.39 -11.81 24.32
C GLU A 579 22.13 -10.94 24.35
N VAL A 580 21.24 -11.12 23.37
CA VAL A 580 19.93 -10.43 23.36
C VAL A 580 19.13 -10.79 24.60
N ARG A 581 19.09 -12.07 24.98
CA ARG A 581 18.39 -12.51 26.19
C ARG A 581 19.01 -11.94 27.46
N GLU A 582 20.33 -11.84 27.53
CA GLU A 582 21.04 -11.25 28.66
C GLU A 582 20.70 -9.76 28.81
N LEU A 583 20.75 -9.00 27.71
CA LEU A 583 20.37 -7.58 27.69
C LEU A 583 18.92 -7.34 28.14
N LEU A 584 17.98 -8.15 27.64
CA LEU A 584 16.57 -8.05 28.03
C LEU A 584 16.36 -8.42 29.51
N ASN A 585 17.06 -9.42 30.01
CA ASN A 585 17.01 -9.78 31.43
C ASN A 585 17.62 -8.69 32.33
N GLU A 586 18.73 -8.08 31.92
CA GLU A 586 19.33 -6.93 32.61
C GLU A 586 18.34 -5.77 32.68
N ALA A 587 17.73 -5.42 31.55
CA ALA A 587 16.70 -4.38 31.46
C ALA A 587 15.48 -4.68 32.35
N ARG A 588 14.99 -5.91 32.34
CA ARG A 588 13.89 -6.36 33.20
C ARG A 588 14.24 -6.27 34.68
N ASN A 589 15.43 -6.70 35.07
CA ASN A 589 15.92 -6.60 36.45
C ASN A 589 16.05 -5.14 36.89
N LYS A 590 16.53 -4.26 36.01
CA LYS A 590 16.64 -2.83 36.28
C LYS A 590 15.27 -2.18 36.47
N ALA A 591 14.32 -2.50 35.60
CA ALA A 591 12.93 -2.06 35.74
C ALA A 591 12.32 -2.55 37.08
N ALA A 592 12.60 -3.80 37.47
CA ALA A 592 12.12 -4.35 38.74
C ALA A 592 12.70 -3.64 39.97
N GLU A 593 14.00 -3.34 39.95
CA GLU A 593 14.66 -2.54 41.00
C GLU A 593 14.01 -1.16 41.15
N ILE A 594 13.75 -0.48 40.02
CA ILE A 594 13.14 0.86 40.01
C ILE A 594 11.70 0.80 40.53
N ILE A 595 10.88 -0.12 40.03
CA ILE A 595 9.47 -0.25 40.44
C ILE A 595 9.37 -0.65 41.91
N GLN A 596 10.24 -1.52 42.42
CA GLN A 596 10.24 -1.91 43.84
C GLN A 596 10.69 -0.76 44.75
N SER A 597 11.73 -0.02 44.38
CA SER A 597 12.21 1.15 45.15
C SER A 597 11.20 2.30 45.17
N HIS A 598 10.37 2.41 44.13
CA HIS A 598 9.38 3.48 43.93
C HIS A 598 7.93 2.97 43.99
N ARG A 599 7.67 1.93 44.79
CA ARG A 599 6.36 1.24 44.83
C ARG A 599 5.20 2.15 45.23
N GLU A 600 5.41 3.03 46.21
CA GLU A 600 4.38 3.97 46.66
C GLU A 600 4.03 5.00 45.58
N THR A 601 5.05 5.60 44.95
CA THR A 601 4.86 6.53 43.82
C THR A 601 4.24 5.86 42.60
N HIS A 602 4.62 4.61 42.29
CA HIS A 602 3.99 3.83 41.21
C HIS A 602 2.49 3.63 41.47
N LYS A 603 2.14 3.27 42.70
CA LYS A 603 0.73 3.13 43.11
C LYS A 603 -0.02 4.45 43.01
N LEU A 604 0.56 5.56 43.47
CA LEU A 604 -0.06 6.89 43.39
C LEU A 604 -0.34 7.30 41.94
N ILE A 605 0.62 7.08 41.02
CA ILE A 605 0.44 7.36 39.59
C ILE A 605 -0.67 6.48 39.01
N ALA A 606 -0.71 5.19 39.33
CA ALA A 606 -1.74 4.28 38.85
C ALA A 606 -3.15 4.66 39.37
N GLU A 607 -3.27 5.07 40.64
CA GLU A 607 -4.54 5.55 41.21
C GLU A 607 -4.99 6.87 40.59
N ALA A 608 -4.05 7.79 40.33
CA ALA A 608 -4.33 9.03 39.60
C ALA A 608 -4.81 8.74 38.18
N LEU A 609 -4.18 7.80 37.47
CA LEU A 609 -4.62 7.35 36.13
C LEU A 609 -6.03 6.76 36.16
N LEU A 610 -6.38 5.98 37.18
CA LEU A 610 -7.75 5.44 37.30
C LEU A 610 -8.81 6.52 37.52
N LYS A 611 -8.42 7.64 38.15
CA LYS A 611 -9.31 8.77 38.43
C LYS A 611 -9.44 9.74 37.26
N TYR A 612 -8.33 10.14 36.65
CA TYR A 612 -8.28 11.20 35.62
C TYR A 612 -8.13 10.66 34.19
N GLU A 613 -7.86 9.37 34.01
CA GLU A 613 -7.66 8.65 32.74
C GLU A 613 -6.41 9.05 31.94
N THR A 614 -5.98 10.31 32.04
CA THR A 614 -4.83 10.87 31.34
C THR A 614 -4.10 11.81 32.29
N LEU A 615 -2.77 11.76 32.28
CA LEU A 615 -1.89 12.65 33.03
C LEU A 615 -0.86 13.27 32.09
N ASP A 616 -0.65 14.59 32.23
CA ASP A 616 0.36 15.34 31.48
C ASP A 616 1.67 15.48 32.26
N SER A 617 2.75 15.86 31.57
CA SER A 617 4.12 15.93 32.12
C SER A 617 4.19 16.68 33.45
N ASN A 618 3.54 17.83 33.55
CA ASN A 618 3.54 18.64 34.78
C ASN A 618 2.83 17.93 35.95
N GLN A 619 1.72 17.25 35.67
CA GLN A 619 0.97 16.48 36.67
C GLN A 619 1.77 15.26 37.12
N ILE A 620 2.39 14.55 36.18
CA ILE A 620 3.25 13.39 36.45
C ILE A 620 4.44 13.81 37.31
N LYS A 621 5.11 14.92 36.96
CA LYS A 621 6.25 15.44 37.71
C LYS A 621 5.86 15.89 39.11
N SER A 622 4.74 16.60 39.26
CA SER A 622 4.21 16.98 40.57
C SER A 622 3.89 15.76 41.44
N LEU A 623 3.24 14.73 40.87
CA LEU A 623 2.95 13.48 41.58
C LEU A 623 4.22 12.76 42.02
N TYR A 624 5.26 12.77 41.19
CA TYR A 624 6.54 12.15 41.49
C TYR A 624 7.32 12.90 42.58
N GLU A 625 7.37 14.24 42.52
CA GLU A 625 8.19 15.06 43.43
C GLU A 625 7.48 15.39 44.75
N THR A 626 6.17 15.68 44.71
CA THR A 626 5.41 16.18 45.87
C THR A 626 4.40 15.17 46.42
N GLY A 627 4.11 14.09 45.67
CA GLY A 627 3.07 13.12 46.01
C GLY A 627 1.64 13.67 45.90
N LYS A 628 1.45 14.86 45.34
CA LYS A 628 0.14 15.51 45.17
C LYS A 628 -0.06 16.01 43.75
N MET A 629 -1.34 16.02 43.34
CA MET A 629 -1.74 16.67 42.08
C MET A 629 -1.59 18.20 42.24
N PRO A 630 -1.11 18.91 41.21
CA PRO A 630 -1.05 20.36 41.23
C PRO A 630 -2.46 20.95 41.27
N GLU A 631 -2.67 22.03 42.05
CA GLU A 631 -3.94 22.75 42.06
C GLU A 631 -4.14 23.47 40.70
N GLU A 632 -5.39 23.59 40.21
CA GLU A 632 -5.69 24.19 38.89
C GLU A 632 -5.07 25.59 38.70
N SER A 633 -4.84 26.35 39.79
CA SER A 633 -4.19 27.67 39.77
C SER A 633 -2.68 27.64 39.46
N GLU A 634 -1.98 26.54 39.75
CA GLU A 634 -0.54 26.40 39.45
C GLU A 634 -0.30 25.99 37.99
N LEU A 635 -1.26 25.30 37.37
CA LEU A 635 -1.23 24.92 35.95
C LEU A 635 -1.43 26.12 35.00
N GLU A 636 -2.07 27.20 35.46
CA GLU A 636 -2.21 28.44 34.68
C GLU A 636 -0.94 29.31 34.75
N LEU A 637 -0.24 29.32 35.88
CA LEU A 637 0.99 30.12 36.08
C LEU A 637 2.15 29.67 35.18
N ASP A 638 2.29 28.36 34.93
CA ASP A 638 3.34 27.83 34.04
C ASP A 638 2.98 27.96 32.54
N LYS A 639 1.68 28.04 32.19
CA LYS A 639 1.25 28.36 30.81
C LYS A 639 1.58 29.80 30.41
N GLU A 640 1.69 30.71 31.39
CA GLU A 640 2.14 32.10 31.18
C GLU A 640 3.67 32.25 31.16
N ALA A 641 4.43 31.22 31.53
CA ALA A 641 5.90 31.23 31.47
C ALA A 641 6.40 31.02 30.03
N HIS A 642 6.02 31.90 29.12
CA HIS A 642 6.66 32.03 27.81
C HIS A 642 8.14 32.37 28.00
N ALA A 643 9.03 31.76 27.22
CA ALA A 643 10.44 32.14 27.17
C ALA A 643 10.53 33.61 26.72
N LEU A 644 10.82 34.50 27.66
CA LEU A 644 10.89 35.95 27.41
C LEU A 644 11.78 36.22 26.18
N SER A 645 11.26 37.03 25.26
CA SER A 645 12.04 37.56 24.13
C SER A 645 13.31 38.26 24.65
N TYR A 646 14.38 38.30 23.85
CA TYR A 646 15.59 39.05 24.21
C TYR A 646 15.27 40.50 24.60
N ASP A 647 14.27 41.11 23.96
CA ASP A 647 13.80 42.46 24.27
C ASP A 647 13.05 42.53 25.60
N GLU A 648 12.27 41.50 25.96
CA GLU A 648 11.56 41.42 27.24
C GLU A 648 12.50 41.12 28.41
N ILE A 649 13.55 40.32 28.18
CA ILE A 649 14.64 40.09 29.14
C ILE A 649 15.40 41.39 29.39
N LYS A 650 15.74 42.13 28.33
CA LYS A 650 16.41 43.44 28.44
C LYS A 650 15.57 44.42 29.24
N THR A 651 14.27 44.49 28.98
CA THR A 651 13.34 45.37 29.70
C THR A 651 13.25 45.00 31.19
N LYS A 652 13.14 43.71 31.52
CA LYS A 652 13.14 43.25 32.92
C LYS A 652 14.48 43.46 33.64
N MET A 653 15.61 43.42 32.92
CA MET A 653 16.92 43.76 33.47
C MET A 653 17.09 45.27 33.71
N GLU A 654 16.51 46.11 32.84
CA GLU A 654 16.45 47.56 33.03
C GLU A 654 15.55 47.94 34.21
N GLU A 655 14.40 47.29 34.38
CA GLU A 655 13.51 47.48 35.54
C GLU A 655 14.18 47.06 36.87
N LYS A 656 14.86 45.90 36.90
CA LYS A 656 15.60 45.43 38.08
C LYS A 656 16.85 46.25 38.46
N SER A 657 17.32 47.12 37.58
CA SER A 657 18.42 48.04 37.89
C SER A 657 17.94 49.42 38.35
N SER A 658 16.62 49.61 38.43
CA SER A 658 15.97 50.84 38.91
C SER A 658 15.29 50.71 40.28
N GLU A 659 15.31 49.52 40.89
CA GLU A 659 15.10 49.27 42.32
C GLU A 659 16.44 49.09 43.03
#